data_AF-M6JRS0-F1
#
_entry.id   AF-M6JRS0-F1
#
_cell.length_a   1.000
_cell.length_b   1.000
_cell.length_c   1.000
_cell.angle_alpha   90.00
_cell.angle_beta   90.00
_cell.angle_gamma   90.00
#
_symmetry.space_group_name_H-M   'P 1'
#
loop_
_entity.id
_entity.type
_entity.pdbx_description
1 polymer ?
#
loop_
_entity_poly.entity_id
_entity_poly.type
_entity_poly.pdbx_seq_one_letter_code
_entity_poly.pdbx_strand_id
1 'polypeptide(L)'
;MKQELTYQDTTSNKFWNIEVSGNSFTVTYGKIGTSGQTQTKTFDNEDKCLKEAQKLLSEKLKKGYQGTGEVVASTSSPKSAKNKTEIPEIKSAQTKQTTETNDKASIARESQTHFQNGNHKIEEKKLKEPIEKTLGLSKEELSVRFNIAAILPKEKPQSFDLKTKIEQLSSLKSGIGSVDWTDQNIPLFMTKPEAHFWFLALTCMGNFYGYYEEQKNKRVIQRLQDFLNSQTIDGNLTLEKAMNLLERQEDSRKEKRTPPPSYIAIPFYTLFGLEKVLHFLATYNYPKGVETGDFTNGSYYEGFTRLLPILDESERKLSKELIKPHLKPRELEDGEMITPFLIALDLGMKEELLPVVESWESKKIQSRTRSSYFEHKERRKNIVFLLEDPEIIKSNMRKIGHQLESVDELKRWLGITGYSDLEWAALSVKAVFHDYNNERHKEMLKLFLGIKAPEAARPMLHLYAIPKLASETKHWFIENPYFAIEGLAPAVLDGDKKISELAIDILRSLFARGYKDTIVRESQKHSEEIRETIKNEILENPTLLSEPFDDSNTPAWLSDAVKSVPKGKAISWVVPEELPPILVQKKKLSVPQIAAVLSELKEKGLGESSALLNGLKEHATSASLDDFVWKLFELWISLGAPSKDKWAFTALGALGGDRIALKLTPLIKVWPGESQHQRAVLGLEILKTIGSDTALMQLNGIAQKVKFKGLKEMANTFMESIAKKKGLKKSELEDRVIPDCGLDEEGKKGIRFRSSQISIRTRSRSQADGKRRRRQDQRRSSQTEFQRRRRFGKRFRGRMEVDEKTNP
;
A
#
# COMPACT_ATOMS: atom_id res chain seq x y z
N MET A 1 33.61 -7.96 11.62
CA MET A 1 34.66 -8.13 10.58
C MET A 1 34.74 -6.85 9.77
N LYS A 2 35.92 -6.25 9.56
CA LYS A 2 36.08 -5.06 8.69
C LYS A 2 37.18 -5.32 7.66
N GLN A 3 36.94 -4.94 6.40
CA GLN A 3 37.87 -5.09 5.28
C GLN A 3 37.71 -3.95 4.28
N GLU A 4 38.83 -3.41 3.79
CA GLU A 4 38.87 -2.30 2.86
C GLU A 4 39.75 -2.66 1.65
N LEU A 5 39.22 -2.44 0.45
CA LEU A 5 39.85 -2.81 -0.81
C LEU A 5 39.84 -1.63 -1.79
N THR A 6 40.92 -1.47 -2.55
CA THR A 6 41.01 -0.49 -3.64
C THR A 6 41.13 -1.18 -5.00
N TYR A 7 40.79 -0.46 -6.06
CA TYR A 7 40.91 -0.91 -7.45
C TYR A 7 41.29 0.28 -8.32
N GLN A 8 42.39 0.16 -9.06
CA GLN A 8 42.92 1.22 -9.90
C GLN A 8 43.30 0.67 -11.29
N ASP A 9 42.77 1.31 -12.33
CA ASP A 9 43.14 1.12 -13.73
C ASP A 9 43.49 2.48 -14.37
N THR A 10 43.78 2.49 -15.68
CA THR A 10 44.18 3.70 -16.42
C THR A 10 43.11 4.79 -16.55
N THR A 11 41.86 4.51 -16.18
CA THR A 11 40.69 5.38 -16.29
C THR A 11 39.89 5.53 -15.00
N SER A 12 40.05 4.61 -14.04
CA SER A 12 39.21 4.54 -12.86
C SER A 12 39.99 4.19 -11.60
N ASN A 13 39.68 4.87 -10.49
CA ASN A 13 40.28 4.65 -9.18
C ASN A 13 39.17 4.60 -8.13
N LYS A 14 38.95 3.44 -7.52
CA LYS A 14 37.75 3.09 -6.75
C LYS A 14 38.10 2.46 -5.41
N PHE A 15 37.26 2.67 -4.40
CA PHE A 15 37.30 1.94 -3.13
C PHE A 15 36.04 1.09 -2.94
N TRP A 16 36.17 0.05 -2.12
CA TRP A 16 35.10 -0.81 -1.64
C TRP A 16 35.46 -1.29 -0.24
N ASN A 17 34.60 -1.04 0.75
CA ASN A 17 34.74 -1.60 2.10
C ASN A 17 33.54 -2.48 2.47
N ILE A 18 33.74 -3.31 3.48
CA ILE A 18 32.69 -4.08 4.14
C ILE A 18 32.95 -4.13 5.65
N GLU A 19 31.90 -3.88 6.43
CA GLU A 19 31.91 -3.88 7.88
C GLU A 19 30.71 -4.69 8.41
N VAL A 20 31.01 -5.83 9.02
CA VAL A 20 30.06 -6.80 9.58
C VAL A 20 29.93 -6.54 11.09
N SER A 21 28.70 -6.26 11.52
CA SER A 21 28.29 -6.02 12.91
C SER A 21 27.09 -6.91 13.25
N GLY A 22 27.30 -7.86 14.15
CA GLY A 22 26.32 -8.89 14.50
C GLY A 22 25.83 -9.69 13.29
N ASN A 23 24.50 -9.81 13.16
CA ASN A 23 23.84 -10.46 12.03
C ASN A 23 23.70 -9.58 10.77
N SER A 24 24.39 -8.43 10.71
CA SER A 24 24.31 -7.48 9.60
C SER A 24 25.69 -7.11 9.03
N PHE A 25 25.74 -6.75 7.75
CA PHE A 25 26.91 -6.09 7.17
C PHE A 25 26.54 -4.85 6.38
N THR A 26 27.46 -3.88 6.39
CA THR A 26 27.38 -2.63 5.65
C THR A 26 28.54 -2.57 4.66
N VAL A 27 28.25 -2.25 3.40
CA VAL A 27 29.20 -2.15 2.29
C VAL A 27 29.18 -0.73 1.76
N THR A 28 30.33 -0.05 1.70
CA THR A 28 30.45 1.28 1.09
C THR A 28 31.41 1.23 -0.11
N TYR A 29 31.05 1.89 -1.21
CA TYR A 29 31.87 1.92 -2.42
C TYR A 29 31.81 3.26 -3.15
N GLY A 30 32.88 3.63 -3.83
CA GLY A 30 32.95 4.92 -4.52
C GLY A 30 34.19 5.09 -5.38
N LYS A 31 34.36 6.30 -5.94
CA LYS A 31 35.64 6.75 -6.49
C LYS A 31 36.50 7.22 -5.31
N ILE A 32 37.81 6.93 -5.31
CA ILE A 32 38.68 7.43 -4.23
C ILE A 32 38.63 8.97 -4.22
N GLY A 33 38.41 9.55 -3.03
CA GLY A 33 38.17 10.99 -2.84
C GLY A 33 36.69 11.41 -2.77
N THR A 34 35.72 10.49 -2.76
CA THR A 34 34.31 10.81 -2.45
C THR A 34 33.78 9.97 -1.29
N SER A 35 32.68 10.41 -0.65
CA SER A 35 32.04 9.71 0.47
C SER A 35 31.44 8.34 0.12
N GLY A 36 31.37 7.99 -1.17
CA GLY A 36 30.81 6.74 -1.67
C GLY A 36 29.29 6.61 -1.57
N GLN A 37 28.81 5.38 -1.81
CA GLN A 37 27.44 4.91 -1.59
C GLN A 37 27.48 3.72 -0.64
N THR A 38 26.59 3.70 0.34
CA THR A 38 26.52 2.66 1.38
C THR A 38 25.27 1.78 1.18
N GLN A 39 25.40 0.47 1.39
CA GLN A 39 24.31 -0.51 1.39
C GLN A 39 24.46 -1.46 2.58
N THR A 40 23.41 -1.61 3.39
CA THR A 40 23.38 -2.54 4.53
C THR A 40 22.48 -3.74 4.24
N LYS A 41 22.85 -4.92 4.73
CA LYS A 41 22.06 -6.16 4.67
C LYS A 41 22.10 -6.89 6.00
N THR A 42 20.94 -7.39 6.43
CA THR A 42 20.76 -8.15 7.68
C THR A 42 20.30 -9.56 7.36
N PHE A 43 20.69 -10.53 8.20
CA PHE A 43 20.48 -11.96 8.01
C PHE A 43 19.93 -12.60 9.29
N ASP A 44 19.38 -13.81 9.16
CA ASP A 44 18.77 -14.54 10.29
C ASP A 44 19.76 -14.86 11.42
N ASN A 45 21.06 -14.98 11.11
CA ASN A 45 22.14 -15.21 12.07
C ASN A 45 23.50 -14.71 11.56
N GLU A 46 24.47 -14.64 12.48
CA GLU A 46 25.82 -14.11 12.22
C GLU A 46 26.61 -15.00 11.24
N ASP A 47 26.47 -16.33 11.32
CA ASP A 47 27.12 -17.29 10.41
C ASP A 47 26.74 -17.08 8.94
N LYS A 48 25.44 -16.85 8.65
CA LYS A 48 24.96 -16.52 7.30
C LYS A 48 25.54 -15.18 6.84
N CYS A 49 25.54 -14.19 7.73
CA CYS A 49 26.06 -12.85 7.45
C CYS A 49 27.56 -12.89 7.08
N LEU A 50 28.37 -13.58 7.90
CA LEU A 50 29.80 -13.75 7.68
C LEU A 50 30.11 -14.51 6.38
N LYS A 51 29.35 -15.57 6.07
CA LYS A 51 29.54 -16.35 4.82
C LYS A 51 29.26 -15.53 3.57
N GLU A 52 28.19 -14.73 3.53
CA GLU A 52 27.93 -13.83 2.39
C GLU A 52 28.91 -12.64 2.34
N ALA A 53 29.36 -12.11 3.49
CA ALA A 53 30.41 -11.08 3.54
C ALA A 53 31.75 -11.58 2.96
N GLN A 54 32.18 -12.78 3.36
CA GLN A 54 33.38 -13.44 2.82
C GLN A 54 33.26 -13.75 1.32
N LYS A 55 32.08 -14.20 0.87
CA LYS A 55 31.78 -14.44 -0.54
C LYS A 55 31.91 -13.15 -1.38
N LEU A 56 31.30 -12.04 -0.94
CA LEU A 56 31.43 -10.74 -1.60
C LEU A 56 32.88 -10.25 -1.66
N LEU A 57 33.64 -10.44 -0.59
CA LEU A 57 35.08 -10.13 -0.58
C LEU A 57 35.86 -10.99 -1.59
N SER A 58 35.59 -12.29 -1.64
CA SER A 58 36.22 -13.19 -2.62
C SER A 58 35.88 -12.81 -4.07
N GLU A 59 34.67 -12.33 -4.33
CA GLU A 59 34.26 -11.81 -5.63
C GLU A 59 34.98 -10.50 -5.99
N LYS A 60 35.31 -9.66 -5.02
CA LYS A 60 36.03 -8.39 -5.24
C LYS A 60 37.51 -8.64 -5.53
N LEU A 61 38.16 -9.51 -4.76
CA LEU A 61 39.54 -9.94 -5.02
C LEU A 61 39.66 -10.58 -6.43
N LYS A 62 38.71 -11.45 -6.82
CA LYS A 62 38.62 -12.00 -8.18
C LYS A 62 38.39 -10.96 -9.29
N LYS A 63 37.91 -9.77 -8.95
CA LYS A 63 37.71 -8.63 -9.87
C LYS A 63 38.90 -7.64 -9.83
N GLY A 64 40.06 -8.07 -9.32
CA GLY A 64 41.30 -7.30 -9.31
C GLY A 64 41.39 -6.23 -8.21
N TYR A 65 40.47 -6.21 -7.24
CA TYR A 65 40.60 -5.34 -6.07
C TYR A 65 41.71 -5.88 -5.15
N GLN A 66 42.49 -4.98 -4.56
CA GLN A 66 43.61 -5.30 -3.68
C GLN A 66 43.36 -4.75 -2.27
N GLY A 67 43.81 -5.46 -1.24
CA GLY A 67 43.67 -5.04 0.16
C GLY A 67 44.83 -4.15 0.60
N THR A 68 44.52 -3.09 1.36
CA THR A 68 45.51 -2.16 1.90
C THR A 68 46.06 -2.64 3.25
N GLY A 69 47.39 -2.71 3.39
CA GLY A 69 48.08 -2.97 4.65
C GLY A 69 48.07 -1.78 5.63
N GLU A 70 48.51 -2.03 6.86
CA GLU A 70 48.37 -1.14 8.05
C GLU A 70 49.38 0.04 8.14
N VAL A 71 49.45 0.67 9.34
CA VAL A 71 50.39 1.69 9.87
C VAL A 71 50.03 3.15 9.54
N VAL A 72 49.80 4.10 10.47
CA VAL A 72 49.59 4.19 11.95
C VAL A 72 48.86 5.53 12.26
N ALA A 73 48.22 5.81 13.40
CA ALA A 73 47.72 5.01 14.55
C ALA A 73 46.35 5.64 14.99
N SER A 74 46.04 6.31 16.12
CA SER A 74 46.54 6.52 17.51
C SER A 74 45.46 7.40 18.19
N THR A 75 45.02 7.29 19.46
CA THR A 75 45.31 6.46 20.65
C THR A 75 44.05 6.53 21.56
N SER A 76 43.88 5.96 22.77
CA SER A 76 44.78 5.42 23.81
C SER A 76 44.13 4.21 24.54
N SER A 77 44.60 3.82 25.73
CA SER A 77 44.00 2.76 26.58
C SER A 77 44.47 2.86 28.05
N PRO A 78 43.80 2.17 29.00
CA PRO A 78 44.53 1.28 29.91
C PRO A 78 44.13 -0.21 29.79
N LYS A 79 44.80 -1.09 30.54
CA LYS A 79 44.78 -2.57 30.39
C LYS A 79 44.43 -3.30 31.70
N SER A 80 43.89 -4.52 31.58
CA SER A 80 44.35 -5.76 32.27
C SER A 80 43.61 -6.97 31.63
N ALA A 81 44.23 -8.02 31.05
CA ALA A 81 45.29 -8.95 31.48
C ALA A 81 44.78 -10.16 32.29
N LYS A 82 45.24 -11.42 32.13
CA LYS A 82 45.87 -12.17 31.00
C LYS A 82 46.10 -13.65 31.46
N ASN A 83 45.79 -14.68 30.65
CA ASN A 83 46.41 -16.04 30.59
C ASN A 83 45.48 -17.04 29.83
N LYS A 84 45.93 -17.83 28.83
CA LYS A 84 46.79 -19.06 28.83
C LYS A 84 46.09 -20.30 29.41
N THR A 85 46.14 -21.52 28.85
CA THR A 85 46.40 -22.06 27.48
C THR A 85 45.62 -23.41 27.41
N GLU A 86 45.29 -24.08 26.30
CA GLU A 86 46.09 -25.01 25.46
C GLU A 86 45.10 -26.03 24.82
N ILE A 87 45.51 -26.86 23.85
CA ILE A 87 44.66 -27.90 23.20
C ILE A 87 45.47 -29.19 22.99
N PRO A 88 45.01 -30.35 23.51
CA PRO A 88 44.72 -31.54 22.67
C PRO A 88 43.55 -32.41 23.20
N GLU A 89 43.13 -33.55 22.64
CA GLU A 89 42.94 -34.08 21.27
C GLU A 89 42.38 -35.54 21.43
N ILE A 90 41.99 -36.21 20.32
CA ILE A 90 41.81 -37.69 20.20
C ILE A 90 40.49 -38.28 20.77
N LYS A 91 40.17 -39.51 20.33
CA LYS A 91 38.86 -40.21 20.35
C LYS A 91 38.87 -41.45 21.27
N SER A 92 37.75 -42.18 21.28
CA SER A 92 37.55 -43.59 21.71
C SER A 92 37.31 -43.85 23.21
N ALA A 93 36.61 -44.91 23.64
CA ALA A 93 35.54 -45.70 22.99
C ALA A 93 34.83 -46.63 24.00
N GLN A 94 33.49 -46.75 23.89
CA GLN A 94 32.65 -47.83 24.46
C GLN A 94 32.63 -47.89 26.03
N THR A 95 31.78 -48.68 26.73
CA THR A 95 30.94 -49.82 26.33
C THR A 95 29.74 -50.03 27.30
N LYS A 96 28.60 -50.55 26.80
CA LYS A 96 27.64 -51.48 27.48
C LYS A 96 26.81 -50.99 28.71
N GLN A 97 25.68 -51.63 29.09
CA GLN A 97 24.62 -52.36 28.35
C GLN A 97 23.43 -52.69 29.30
N THR A 98 22.18 -52.61 28.81
CA THR A 98 20.99 -53.48 29.09
C THR A 98 19.78 -52.80 28.42
N THR A 99 19.21 -53.30 27.31
CA THR A 99 18.23 -54.41 27.18
C THR A 99 16.90 -54.15 27.89
N GLU A 100 15.72 -54.22 27.23
CA GLU A 100 15.46 -54.42 25.79
C GLU A 100 14.17 -53.63 25.36
N THR A 101 13.34 -53.92 24.34
CA THR A 101 13.04 -55.15 23.56
C THR A 101 12.69 -54.79 22.09
N ASN A 102 11.83 -55.58 21.43
CA ASN A 102 11.41 -55.49 20.03
C ASN A 102 9.97 -54.90 19.95
N ASP A 103 9.39 -54.46 18.82
CA ASP A 103 9.36 -55.10 17.50
C ASP A 103 9.53 -54.20 16.25
N LYS A 104 9.71 -54.85 15.08
CA LYS A 104 10.14 -54.24 13.81
C LYS A 104 9.18 -54.51 12.63
N ALA A 105 9.05 -53.52 11.75
CA ALA A 105 9.05 -53.63 10.26
C ALA A 105 8.91 -52.21 9.65
N SER A 106 9.44 -51.83 8.48
CA SER A 106 10.55 -52.26 7.60
C SER A 106 10.74 -51.12 6.56
N ILE A 107 11.93 -50.55 6.30
CA ILE A 107 12.95 -50.99 5.29
C ILE A 107 12.30 -51.38 3.94
N ALA A 108 12.63 -50.85 2.75
CA ALA A 108 13.73 -50.02 2.21
C ALA A 108 13.16 -48.82 1.39
N ARG A 109 13.83 -47.71 1.04
CA ARG A 109 15.21 -47.35 0.66
C ARG A 109 15.54 -47.45 -0.85
N GLU A 110 15.70 -46.27 -1.47
CA GLU A 110 16.52 -45.90 -2.65
C GLU A 110 16.35 -46.61 -4.01
N SER A 111 16.05 -45.82 -5.06
CA SER A 111 16.73 -45.87 -6.37
C SER A 111 16.51 -44.57 -7.16
N GLN A 112 17.55 -44.08 -7.84
CA GLN A 112 17.50 -42.96 -8.78
C GLN A 112 17.58 -43.47 -10.23
N THR A 113 16.72 -43.00 -11.12
CA THR A 113 16.95 -43.04 -12.58
C THR A 113 16.40 -41.79 -13.26
N HIS A 114 17.24 -41.12 -14.05
CA HIS A 114 16.76 -40.18 -15.08
C HIS A 114 16.21 -40.99 -16.26
N PHE A 115 15.10 -40.56 -16.89
CA PHE A 115 15.10 -39.93 -18.23
C PHE A 115 13.68 -39.64 -18.78
N GLN A 116 13.43 -38.36 -19.08
CA GLN A 116 12.57 -37.79 -20.15
C GLN A 116 11.05 -38.10 -20.30
N ASN A 117 10.41 -37.12 -20.97
CA ASN A 117 9.14 -37.17 -21.70
C ASN A 117 7.81 -37.39 -20.95
N GLY A 118 7.34 -36.29 -20.36
CA GLY A 118 6.31 -35.50 -21.05
C GLY A 118 4.93 -36.14 -21.25
N ASN A 119 4.12 -36.13 -20.19
CA ASN A 119 2.67 -36.14 -20.34
C ASN A 119 2.04 -35.35 -19.18
N HIS A 120 1.44 -34.18 -19.46
CA HIS A 120 0.73 -33.38 -18.45
C HIS A 120 -0.64 -33.99 -18.18
N LYS A 121 -0.65 -35.11 -17.45
CA LYS A 121 -1.87 -35.66 -16.88
C LYS A 121 -2.28 -34.77 -15.70
N ILE A 122 -3.28 -33.92 -15.91
CA ILE A 122 -3.91 -33.16 -14.83
C ILE A 122 -4.50 -34.20 -13.86
N GLU A 123 -4.02 -34.20 -12.61
CA GLU A 123 -4.60 -35.06 -11.59
C GLU A 123 -5.99 -34.56 -11.21
N GLU A 124 -7.01 -35.32 -11.59
CA GLU A 124 -8.34 -35.21 -10.97
C GLU A 124 -8.24 -35.62 -9.49
N LYS A 125 -7.87 -34.66 -8.64
CA LYS A 125 -7.95 -34.80 -7.19
C LYS A 125 -9.42 -34.95 -6.80
N LYS A 126 -9.87 -36.20 -6.72
CA LYS A 126 -11.16 -36.59 -6.15
C LYS A 126 -11.37 -35.85 -4.83
N LEU A 127 -12.61 -35.39 -4.61
CA LEU A 127 -12.94 -34.51 -3.50
C LEU A 127 -12.46 -35.11 -2.17
N LYS A 128 -11.70 -34.31 -1.42
CA LYS A 128 -11.56 -34.50 0.02
C LYS A 128 -12.71 -33.82 0.75
N GLU A 129 -12.86 -34.21 2.01
CA GLU A 129 -13.75 -33.62 3.02
C GLU A 129 -13.60 -32.09 3.12
N PRO A 130 -14.59 -31.37 3.67
CA PRO A 130 -14.56 -29.91 3.78
C PRO A 130 -13.25 -29.42 4.39
N ILE A 131 -12.51 -28.64 3.60
CA ILE A 131 -11.23 -28.04 4.02
C ILE A 131 -11.55 -27.08 5.17
N GLU A 132 -10.88 -27.25 6.30
CA GLU A 132 -11.10 -26.41 7.49
C GLU A 132 -10.75 -24.95 7.19
N LYS A 133 -11.67 -24.03 7.52
CA LYS A 133 -11.43 -22.58 7.38
C LYS A 133 -10.36 -22.14 8.37
N THR A 134 -9.35 -21.39 7.91
CA THR A 134 -8.31 -20.85 8.80
C THR A 134 -7.97 -19.40 8.44
N LEU A 135 -7.61 -18.60 9.45
CA LEU A 135 -7.06 -17.25 9.30
C LEU A 135 -5.55 -17.26 9.01
N GLY A 136 -4.91 -18.42 8.93
CA GLY A 136 -3.46 -18.54 8.71
C GLY A 136 -2.60 -18.11 9.90
N LEU A 137 -3.20 -17.98 11.08
CA LEU A 137 -2.58 -17.53 12.34
C LEU A 137 -2.76 -18.58 13.44
N SER A 138 -1.81 -18.60 14.38
CA SER A 138 -1.92 -19.39 15.62
C SER A 138 -3.00 -18.84 16.57
N LYS A 139 -3.43 -19.64 17.56
CA LYS A 139 -4.40 -19.19 18.57
C LYS A 139 -3.84 -18.05 19.40
N GLU A 140 -2.54 -18.07 19.64
CA GLU A 140 -1.74 -17.12 20.39
C GLU A 140 -1.69 -15.77 19.64
N GLU A 141 -1.47 -15.78 18.31
CA GLU A 141 -1.51 -14.57 17.48
C GLU A 141 -2.91 -13.96 17.32
N LEU A 142 -3.95 -14.79 17.33
CA LEU A 142 -5.35 -14.32 17.35
C LEU A 142 -5.79 -13.83 18.74
N SER A 143 -5.08 -14.25 19.80
CA SER A 143 -5.29 -13.83 21.19
C SER A 143 -4.50 -12.57 21.57
N VAL A 144 -3.89 -11.87 20.61
CA VAL A 144 -3.30 -10.54 20.84
C VAL A 144 -4.43 -9.54 21.16
N ARG A 145 -4.61 -9.27 22.45
CA ARG A 145 -5.65 -8.44 23.06
C ARG A 145 -5.04 -7.16 23.66
N PHE A 146 -5.87 -6.27 24.22
CA PHE A 146 -5.33 -5.14 24.99
C PHE A 146 -4.85 -5.59 26.37
N ASN A 147 -3.53 -5.76 26.54
CA ASN A 147 -2.93 -6.15 27.80
C ASN A 147 -2.75 -4.94 28.74
N ILE A 148 -3.52 -4.90 29.82
CA ILE A 148 -3.23 -4.05 30.99
C ILE A 148 -1.87 -4.44 31.55
N ALA A 149 -1.03 -3.46 31.93
CA ALA A 149 0.31 -3.74 32.46
C ALA A 149 0.25 -4.62 33.72
N ALA A 150 1.14 -5.61 33.81
CA ALA A 150 1.26 -6.49 34.98
C ALA A 150 1.60 -5.68 36.26
N ILE A 151 1.16 -6.18 37.42
CA ILE A 151 1.54 -5.62 38.72
C ILE A 151 2.93 -6.15 39.08
N LEU A 152 3.86 -5.24 39.39
CA LEU A 152 5.17 -5.56 39.95
C LEU A 152 5.07 -5.75 41.47
N PRO A 153 5.83 -6.67 42.07
CA PRO A 153 5.97 -6.75 43.52
C PRO A 153 6.42 -5.40 44.10
N LYS A 154 5.79 -4.94 45.19
CA LYS A 154 6.16 -3.69 45.86
C LYS A 154 7.50 -3.86 46.58
N GLU A 155 8.59 -3.40 45.96
CA GLU A 155 9.94 -3.46 46.52
C GLU A 155 10.13 -2.43 47.65
N LYS A 156 11.07 -2.70 48.55
CA LYS A 156 11.51 -1.70 49.54
C LYS A 156 12.40 -0.66 48.84
N PRO A 157 12.15 0.64 49.00
CA PRO A 157 13.04 1.69 48.48
C PRO A 157 14.49 1.51 48.92
N GLN A 158 15.41 1.86 48.04
CA GLN A 158 16.85 1.85 48.34
C GLN A 158 17.22 2.98 49.32
N SER A 159 18.42 2.89 49.90
CA SER A 159 18.97 3.94 50.76
C SER A 159 19.26 5.21 49.96
N PHE A 160 18.58 6.30 50.31
CA PHE A 160 18.78 7.61 49.68
C PHE A 160 19.99 8.34 50.29
N ASP A 161 21.04 8.57 49.50
CA ASP A 161 22.05 9.60 49.77
C ASP A 161 21.85 10.80 48.85
N LEU A 162 21.62 11.96 49.48
CA LEU A 162 21.43 13.23 48.79
C LEU A 162 22.68 13.66 48.01
N LYS A 163 23.89 13.40 48.50
CA LYS A 163 25.13 13.87 47.86
C LYS A 163 25.38 13.14 46.53
N THR A 164 25.39 11.82 46.55
CA THR A 164 25.51 10.98 45.35
C THR A 164 24.43 11.33 44.32
N LYS A 165 23.19 11.59 44.74
CA LYS A 165 22.09 11.96 43.84
C LYS A 165 22.23 13.36 43.24
N ILE A 166 22.73 14.35 44.00
CA ILE A 166 23.09 15.68 43.47
C ILE A 166 24.26 15.57 42.46
N GLU A 167 25.30 14.80 42.79
CA GLU A 167 26.45 14.58 41.90
C GLU A 167 26.05 13.90 40.59
N GLN A 168 25.10 12.95 40.64
CA GLN A 168 24.56 12.24 39.48
C GLN A 168 24.02 13.20 38.39
N LEU A 169 23.41 14.32 38.77
CA LEU A 169 22.86 15.32 37.84
C LEU A 169 23.92 15.94 36.91
N SER A 170 25.21 15.81 37.23
CA SER A 170 26.33 16.20 36.36
C SER A 170 26.36 15.44 35.02
N SER A 171 25.64 14.32 34.93
CA SER A 171 25.52 13.49 33.73
C SER A 171 24.44 13.93 32.73
N LEU A 172 23.60 14.92 33.09
CA LEU A 172 22.47 15.37 32.28
C LEU A 172 22.89 15.92 30.90
N LYS A 173 22.14 15.53 29.87
CA LYS A 173 22.39 15.88 28.45
C LYS A 173 21.30 16.78 27.90
N SER A 174 21.58 17.45 26.78
CA SER A 174 20.53 18.14 26.01
C SER A 174 19.75 17.13 25.18
N GLY A 175 18.44 17.10 25.37
CA GLY A 175 17.48 16.44 24.49
C GLY A 175 17.03 17.37 23.36
N ILE A 176 15.93 17.01 22.71
CA ILE A 176 15.30 17.82 21.66
C ILE A 176 14.45 18.91 22.31
N GLY A 177 15.05 20.10 22.48
CA GLY A 177 14.37 21.28 23.04
C GLY A 177 14.39 21.38 24.58
N SER A 178 14.97 20.41 25.26
CA SER A 178 14.90 20.26 26.73
C SER A 178 16.10 19.49 27.30
N VAL A 179 15.99 19.06 28.55
CA VAL A 179 16.94 18.17 29.24
C VAL A 179 16.52 16.72 29.02
N ASP A 180 17.46 15.84 28.68
CA ASP A 180 17.21 14.40 28.61
C ASP A 180 17.34 13.75 29.99
N TRP A 181 16.24 13.18 30.49
CA TRP A 181 16.16 12.51 31.79
C TRP A 181 16.22 10.98 31.72
N THR A 182 16.31 10.37 30.52
CA THR A 182 16.20 8.92 30.33
C THR A 182 17.29 8.11 31.07
N ASP A 183 18.55 8.56 30.98
CA ASP A 183 19.71 7.92 31.63
C ASP A 183 19.76 8.07 33.16
N GLN A 184 18.81 8.79 33.79
CA GLN A 184 18.94 9.21 35.19
C GLN A 184 18.50 8.19 36.25
N ASN A 185 18.13 6.96 35.85
CA ASN A 185 17.78 5.86 36.77
C ASN A 185 16.81 6.28 37.90
N ILE A 186 15.79 7.07 37.55
CA ILE A 186 14.76 7.53 38.49
C ILE A 186 13.98 6.30 38.99
N PRO A 187 14.04 5.93 40.27
CA PRO A 187 13.47 4.67 40.76
C PRO A 187 11.94 4.70 40.81
N LEU A 188 11.30 3.55 40.60
CA LEU A 188 9.84 3.40 40.77
C LEU A 188 9.43 3.37 42.25
N PHE A 189 10.26 2.77 43.10
CA PHE A 189 10.06 2.69 44.56
C PHE A 189 11.11 3.57 45.26
N MET A 190 10.66 4.66 45.87
CA MET A 190 11.54 5.67 46.47
C MET A 190 11.12 6.05 47.89
N THR A 191 12.04 6.60 48.68
CA THR A 191 11.73 7.15 50.02
C THR A 191 11.09 8.54 49.88
N LYS A 192 10.38 9.05 50.91
CA LYS A 192 9.84 10.42 50.86
C LYS A 192 10.92 11.51 50.67
N PRO A 193 12.10 11.44 51.32
CA PRO A 193 13.23 12.34 51.00
C PRO A 193 13.69 12.24 49.54
N GLU A 194 13.84 11.03 48.99
CA GLU A 194 14.19 10.86 47.58
C GLU A 194 13.13 11.40 46.62
N ALA A 195 11.86 11.24 46.97
CA ALA A 195 10.74 11.82 46.23
C ALA A 195 10.76 13.35 46.27
N HIS A 196 11.08 13.95 47.42
CA HIS A 196 11.25 15.40 47.55
C HIS A 196 12.43 15.90 46.69
N PHE A 197 13.56 15.16 46.66
CA PHE A 197 14.69 15.44 45.77
C PHE A 197 14.28 15.41 44.29
N TRP A 198 13.72 14.30 43.81
CA TRP A 198 13.37 14.16 42.39
C TRP A 198 12.27 15.13 41.97
N PHE A 199 11.27 15.40 42.82
CA PHE A 199 10.25 16.40 42.54
C PHE A 199 10.90 17.77 42.27
N LEU A 200 11.74 18.25 43.19
CA LEU A 200 12.44 19.54 43.03
C LEU A 200 13.41 19.55 41.83
N ALA A 201 14.15 18.46 41.61
CA ALA A 201 15.08 18.34 40.49
C ALA A 201 14.35 18.47 39.14
N LEU A 202 13.17 17.86 39.01
CA LEU A 202 12.35 17.87 37.80
C LEU A 202 11.59 19.20 37.61
N THR A 203 11.08 19.84 38.68
CA THR A 203 10.30 21.09 38.54
C THR A 203 11.14 22.37 38.48
N CYS A 204 12.29 22.40 39.17
CA CYS A 204 13.10 23.62 39.27
C CYS A 204 14.16 23.76 38.16
N MET A 205 14.24 22.80 37.23
CA MET A 205 15.25 22.80 36.18
C MET A 205 15.10 23.99 35.20
N GLY A 206 16.24 24.59 34.87
CA GLY A 206 16.33 25.73 33.94
C GLY A 206 16.38 25.30 32.49
N ASN A 207 15.98 26.21 31.58
CA ASN A 207 16.04 25.97 30.14
C ASN A 207 17.47 25.62 29.69
N PHE A 208 17.64 24.45 29.08
CA PHE A 208 18.86 24.10 28.36
C PHE A 208 18.94 24.83 27.03
N TYR A 209 20.17 25.08 26.62
CA TYR A 209 20.55 25.62 25.33
C TYR A 209 20.92 24.45 24.39
N GLY A 210 20.76 24.64 23.09
CA GLY A 210 21.00 23.57 22.10
C GLY A 210 22.42 23.01 22.11
N TYR A 211 22.61 21.85 21.48
CA TYR A 211 23.79 20.97 21.55
C TYR A 211 25.18 21.65 21.52
N TYR A 212 25.34 22.80 20.85
CA TYR A 212 26.61 23.52 20.75
C TYR A 212 26.94 24.41 21.97
N GLU A 213 26.03 24.56 22.94
CA GLU A 213 26.16 25.49 24.08
C GLU A 213 26.44 24.78 25.42
N GLU A 214 27.18 23.67 25.38
CA GLU A 214 27.53 22.80 26.52
C GLU A 214 27.94 23.55 27.80
N GLN A 215 28.77 24.59 27.68
CA GLN A 215 29.25 25.40 28.81
C GLN A 215 28.15 26.25 29.48
N LYS A 216 27.05 26.56 28.78
CA LYS A 216 25.86 27.16 29.40
C LYS A 216 25.02 26.10 30.11
N ASN A 217 24.87 24.91 29.51
CA ASN A 217 24.13 23.80 30.12
C ASN A 217 24.78 23.34 31.43
N LYS A 218 26.12 23.23 31.47
CA LYS A 218 26.88 22.99 32.73
C LYS A 218 26.59 24.03 33.82
N ARG A 219 26.42 25.31 33.46
CA ARG A 219 26.00 26.38 34.41
C ARG A 219 24.53 26.28 34.83
N VAL A 220 23.67 25.64 34.04
CA VAL A 220 22.28 25.35 34.43
C VAL A 220 22.23 24.17 35.40
N ILE A 221 22.98 23.10 35.13
CA ILE A 221 23.14 21.95 36.04
C ILE A 221 23.70 22.42 37.39
N GLN A 222 24.80 23.19 37.39
CA GLN A 222 25.40 23.70 38.63
C GLN A 222 24.39 24.48 39.48
N ARG A 223 23.61 25.38 38.88
CA ARG A 223 22.55 26.13 39.61
C ARG A 223 21.48 25.22 40.21
N LEU A 224 21.13 24.11 39.55
CA LEU A 224 20.20 23.13 40.10
C LEU A 224 20.83 22.39 41.29
N GLN A 225 22.11 22.00 41.18
CA GLN A 225 22.86 21.36 42.26
C GLN A 225 23.05 22.31 43.47
N ASP A 226 23.40 23.58 43.24
CA ASP A 226 23.50 24.62 44.26
C ASP A 226 22.15 24.84 44.95
N PHE A 227 21.06 24.90 44.17
CA PHE A 227 19.70 25.00 44.70
C PHE A 227 19.34 23.79 45.56
N LEU A 228 19.52 22.56 45.07
CA LEU A 228 19.16 21.35 45.80
C LEU A 228 19.99 21.19 47.09
N ASN A 229 21.27 21.56 47.10
CA ASN A 229 22.09 21.63 48.32
C ASN A 229 21.57 22.67 49.34
N SER A 230 20.84 23.70 48.91
CA SER A 230 20.27 24.73 49.78
C SER A 230 18.91 24.38 50.39
N GLN A 231 18.25 23.30 49.93
CA GLN A 231 16.90 22.94 50.37
C GLN A 231 16.93 21.86 51.45
N THR A 232 15.97 21.93 52.39
CA THR A 232 15.72 20.86 53.35
C THR A 232 14.93 19.73 52.67
N ILE A 233 15.62 18.64 52.33
CA ILE A 233 15.07 17.50 51.59
C ILE A 233 14.79 16.35 52.57
N ASP A 234 13.63 16.44 53.24
CA ASP A 234 13.18 15.57 54.33
C ASP A 234 11.89 14.78 54.02
N GLY A 235 11.29 15.00 52.85
CA GLY A 235 9.97 14.48 52.46
C GLY A 235 8.76 15.37 52.78
N ASN A 236 8.92 16.49 53.47
CA ASN A 236 7.82 17.35 53.95
C ASN A 236 7.49 18.51 52.99
N LEU A 237 7.36 18.23 51.70
CA LEU A 237 6.86 19.20 50.72
C LEU A 237 5.35 19.39 50.90
N THR A 238 4.87 20.65 51.01
CA THR A 238 3.42 20.92 51.07
C THR A 238 2.79 20.85 49.67
N LEU A 239 1.53 20.39 49.59
CA LEU A 239 0.83 20.27 48.31
C LEU A 239 0.72 21.63 47.60
N GLU A 240 0.46 22.70 48.34
CA GLU A 240 0.47 24.07 47.82
C GLU A 240 1.80 24.45 47.14
N LYS A 241 2.95 24.13 47.77
CA LYS A 241 4.26 24.39 47.16
C LYS A 241 4.52 23.50 45.93
N ALA A 242 4.07 22.24 45.98
CA ALA A 242 4.17 21.35 44.83
C ALA A 242 3.33 21.84 43.64
N MET A 243 2.08 22.24 43.87
CA MET A 243 1.22 22.79 42.83
C MET A 243 1.77 24.11 42.27
N ASN A 244 2.26 25.04 43.10
CA ASN A 244 2.95 26.26 42.64
C ASN A 244 4.26 26.01 41.84
N LEU A 245 4.77 24.78 41.78
CA LEU A 245 5.92 24.38 40.95
C LEU A 245 5.51 23.63 39.67
N LEU A 246 4.28 23.11 39.61
CA LEU A 246 3.69 22.44 38.45
C LEU A 246 2.82 23.39 37.61
N GLU A 247 2.07 24.27 38.28
CA GLU A 247 1.28 25.34 37.70
C GLU A 247 2.18 26.44 37.13
N ARG A 248 1.79 26.98 35.98
CA ARG A 248 2.53 27.97 35.21
C ARG A 248 1.58 28.99 34.63
N GLN A 249 2.02 30.22 34.46
CA GLN A 249 1.19 31.23 33.80
C GLN A 249 1.21 31.02 32.28
N GLU A 250 0.09 31.32 31.60
CA GLU A 250 -0.10 31.01 30.17
C GLU A 250 0.97 31.63 29.24
N ASP A 251 1.60 32.73 29.67
CA ASP A 251 2.58 33.50 28.90
C ASP A 251 4.00 32.89 28.98
N SER A 252 4.10 31.63 28.59
CA SER A 252 5.26 30.73 28.74
C SER A 252 6.58 31.25 28.16
N ARG A 253 6.54 32.29 27.30
CA ARG A 253 7.73 32.95 26.74
C ARG A 253 8.53 33.77 27.76
N LYS A 254 8.00 34.00 28.97
CA LYS A 254 8.65 34.75 30.05
C LYS A 254 9.29 33.85 31.12
N GLU A 255 8.84 32.60 31.27
CA GLU A 255 9.36 31.68 32.27
C GLU A 255 10.67 31.02 31.83
N LYS A 256 11.66 30.95 32.74
CA LYS A 256 13.03 30.44 32.44
C LYS A 256 13.24 28.96 32.85
N ARG A 257 12.17 28.19 32.98
CA ARG A 257 12.18 26.79 33.47
C ARG A 257 11.63 25.82 32.45
N THR A 258 12.26 24.65 32.28
CA THR A 258 11.75 23.59 31.41
C THR A 258 10.45 23.03 31.96
N PRO A 259 9.43 22.71 31.15
CA PRO A 259 8.28 21.92 31.58
C PRO A 259 8.74 20.61 32.27
N PRO A 260 8.13 20.18 33.38
CA PRO A 260 8.48 18.91 34.02
C PRO A 260 8.20 17.74 33.07
N PRO A 261 9.08 16.72 33.01
CA PRO A 261 8.89 15.55 32.15
C PRO A 261 7.88 14.55 32.77
N SER A 262 7.42 13.57 31.99
CA SER A 262 6.48 12.52 32.43
C SER A 262 6.87 11.82 33.75
N TYR A 263 8.17 11.69 34.04
CA TYR A 263 8.72 11.11 35.27
C TYR A 263 8.23 11.78 36.56
N ILE A 264 7.72 13.02 36.51
CA ILE A 264 7.23 13.77 37.69
C ILE A 264 6.11 13.04 38.45
N ALA A 265 5.34 12.18 37.78
CA ALA A 265 4.25 11.43 38.38
C ALA A 265 4.71 10.50 39.52
N ILE A 266 5.94 9.96 39.44
CA ILE A 266 6.47 8.98 40.39
C ILE A 266 6.81 9.61 41.76
N PRO A 267 7.62 10.68 41.86
CA PRO A 267 7.83 11.37 43.14
C PRO A 267 6.55 12.05 43.65
N PHE A 268 5.69 12.56 42.76
CA PHE A 268 4.42 13.17 43.18
C PHE A 268 3.47 12.14 43.84
N TYR A 269 3.43 10.91 43.29
CA TYR A 269 2.75 9.76 43.92
C TYR A 269 3.31 9.44 45.31
N THR A 270 4.64 9.31 45.47
CA THR A 270 5.25 8.96 46.76
C THR A 270 5.07 10.05 47.83
N LEU A 271 5.01 11.33 47.45
CA LEU A 271 4.81 12.44 48.38
C LEU A 271 3.34 12.56 48.81
N PHE A 272 2.41 12.58 47.85
CA PHE A 272 1.02 13.04 48.03
C PHE A 272 -0.06 11.97 47.81
N GLY A 273 0.30 10.78 47.34
CA GLY A 273 -0.61 9.68 47.09
C GLY A 273 -1.40 9.78 45.77
N LEU A 274 -1.99 8.65 45.40
CA LEU A 274 -2.63 8.41 44.09
C LEU A 274 -3.75 9.41 43.75
N GLU A 275 -4.57 9.81 44.73
CA GLU A 275 -5.65 10.77 44.50
C GLU A 275 -5.15 12.10 43.91
N LYS A 276 -4.04 12.62 44.44
CA LYS A 276 -3.52 13.94 44.04
C LYS A 276 -2.83 13.86 42.69
N VAL A 277 -2.19 12.73 42.37
CA VAL A 277 -1.66 12.43 41.04
C VAL A 277 -2.79 12.37 40.00
N LEU A 278 -3.85 11.60 40.26
CA LEU A 278 -4.96 11.48 39.31
C LEU A 278 -5.72 12.79 39.15
N HIS A 279 -5.95 13.53 40.24
CA HIS A 279 -6.52 14.87 40.16
C HIS A 279 -5.65 15.82 39.34
N PHE A 280 -4.32 15.79 39.51
CA PHE A 280 -3.38 16.55 38.69
C PHE A 280 -3.50 16.17 37.20
N LEU A 281 -3.37 14.90 36.87
CA LEU A 281 -3.41 14.39 35.48
C LEU A 281 -4.77 14.59 34.79
N ALA A 282 -5.87 14.63 35.55
CA ALA A 282 -7.23 14.80 35.05
C ALA A 282 -7.77 16.24 35.11
N THR A 283 -6.95 17.21 35.56
CA THR A 283 -7.33 18.63 35.69
C THR A 283 -6.32 19.58 35.03
N TYR A 284 -5.03 19.24 35.04
CA TYR A 284 -3.96 20.11 34.53
C TYR A 284 -3.50 19.62 33.15
N ASN A 285 -3.93 20.34 32.11
CA ASN A 285 -3.52 20.06 30.73
C ASN A 285 -2.07 20.52 30.49
N TYR A 286 -1.33 19.83 29.61
CA TYR A 286 -0.05 20.34 29.14
C TYR A 286 -0.30 21.40 28.05
N PRO A 287 0.15 22.66 28.21
CA PRO A 287 -0.11 23.71 27.23
C PRO A 287 0.70 23.50 25.94
N LYS A 288 0.00 23.14 24.85
CA LYS A 288 0.48 23.18 23.44
C LYS A 288 1.83 22.46 23.15
N GLY A 289 2.09 21.31 23.78
CA GLY A 289 3.34 20.56 23.62
C GLY A 289 3.70 20.12 22.19
N VAL A 290 2.71 20.06 21.29
CA VAL A 290 2.92 19.78 19.85
C VAL A 290 3.77 20.88 19.16
N GLU A 291 3.85 22.09 19.72
CA GLU A 291 4.73 23.16 19.22
C GLU A 291 6.19 23.01 19.68
N THR A 292 6.49 22.23 20.74
CA THR A 292 7.85 22.12 21.31
C THR A 292 8.70 20.97 20.78
N GLY A 293 8.09 19.90 20.25
CA GLY A 293 8.82 18.80 19.61
C GLY A 293 9.69 17.91 20.53
N ASP A 294 9.54 18.02 21.86
CA ASP A 294 10.21 17.15 22.82
C ASP A 294 9.55 15.77 22.88
N PHE A 295 10.07 14.83 22.09
CA PHE A 295 9.72 13.42 22.14
C PHE A 295 10.59 12.61 23.13
N THR A 296 11.52 13.26 23.85
CA THR A 296 12.48 12.57 24.75
C THR A 296 11.92 12.34 26.15
N ASN A 297 11.06 13.24 26.63
CA ASN A 297 10.59 13.25 28.01
C ASN A 297 9.20 12.69 28.26
N GLY A 298 8.41 12.48 27.20
CA GLY A 298 7.06 11.93 27.28
C GLY A 298 6.02 12.91 27.86
N SER A 299 4.76 12.66 27.51
CA SER A 299 3.58 13.35 28.02
C SER A 299 3.26 12.97 29.47
N TYR A 300 2.58 13.84 30.22
CA TYR A 300 2.14 13.55 31.59
C TYR A 300 1.27 12.27 31.70
N TYR A 301 0.51 11.92 30.67
CA TYR A 301 -0.22 10.64 30.59
C TYR A 301 0.74 9.44 30.74
N GLU A 302 1.88 9.43 30.05
CA GLU A 302 2.84 8.33 30.18
C GLU A 302 3.53 8.29 31.56
N GLY A 303 3.37 9.33 32.37
CA GLY A 303 3.68 9.31 33.80
C GLY A 303 2.75 8.38 34.57
N PHE A 304 1.47 8.32 34.20
CA PHE A 304 0.55 7.28 34.70
C PHE A 304 0.92 5.90 34.16
N THR A 305 1.24 5.75 32.88
CA THR A 305 1.67 4.46 32.31
C THR A 305 2.96 3.92 32.98
N ARG A 306 3.84 4.81 33.46
CA ARG A 306 5.01 4.46 34.31
C ARG A 306 4.61 4.07 35.75
N LEU A 307 3.54 4.63 36.30
CA LEU A 307 3.01 4.26 37.62
C LEU A 307 2.20 2.96 37.61
N LEU A 308 1.47 2.69 36.51
CA LEU A 308 0.52 1.58 36.42
C LEU A 308 1.08 0.23 36.90
N PRO A 309 2.34 -0.17 36.60
CA PRO A 309 2.91 -1.43 37.10
C PRO A 309 3.07 -1.49 38.62
N ILE A 310 3.24 -0.37 39.33
CA ILE A 310 3.41 -0.36 40.80
C ILE A 310 2.11 -0.14 41.59
N LEU A 311 1.01 0.21 40.90
CA LEU A 311 -0.32 0.30 41.49
C LEU A 311 -0.91 -1.11 41.69
N ASP A 312 -1.31 -1.44 42.92
CA ASP A 312 -2.00 -2.70 43.22
C ASP A 312 -3.47 -2.70 42.78
N GLU A 313 -4.18 -3.81 42.99
CA GLU A 313 -5.58 -3.95 42.55
C GLU A 313 -6.53 -2.94 43.21
N SER A 314 -6.28 -2.56 44.46
CA SER A 314 -7.10 -1.57 45.18
C SER A 314 -6.84 -0.16 44.65
N GLU A 315 -5.59 0.16 44.36
CA GLU A 315 -5.16 1.41 43.75
C GLU A 315 -5.66 1.54 42.30
N ARG A 316 -5.63 0.45 41.52
CA ARG A 316 -6.21 0.40 40.18
C ARG A 316 -7.74 0.55 40.20
N LYS A 317 -8.42 -0.03 41.20
CA LYS A 317 -9.88 0.17 41.41
C LYS A 317 -10.20 1.62 41.75
N LEU A 318 -9.50 2.21 42.71
CA LEU A 318 -9.63 3.63 43.08
C LEU A 318 -9.34 4.54 41.88
N SER A 319 -8.37 4.18 41.02
CA SER A 319 -8.08 4.92 39.79
C SER A 319 -9.27 4.97 38.83
N LYS A 320 -10.01 3.86 38.67
CA LYS A 320 -11.24 3.83 37.86
C LYS A 320 -12.32 4.73 38.46
N GLU A 321 -12.53 4.64 39.77
CA GLU A 321 -13.54 5.42 40.49
C GLU A 321 -13.28 6.93 40.41
N LEU A 322 -12.02 7.36 40.53
CA LEU A 322 -11.62 8.77 40.43
C LEU A 322 -11.66 9.33 39.00
N ILE A 323 -11.40 8.52 37.98
CA ILE A 323 -11.38 8.96 36.56
C ILE A 323 -12.78 8.96 35.94
N LYS A 324 -13.69 8.08 36.38
CA LYS A 324 -15.05 7.94 35.84
C LYS A 324 -15.84 9.27 35.68
N PRO A 325 -15.80 10.25 36.60
CA PRO A 325 -16.46 11.55 36.43
C PRO A 325 -15.94 12.42 35.28
N HIS A 326 -14.72 12.15 34.78
CA HIS A 326 -14.08 12.87 33.68
C HIS A 326 -14.37 12.25 32.30
N LEU A 327 -14.86 11.00 32.25
CA LEU A 327 -15.18 10.25 31.02
C LEU A 327 -16.55 10.63 30.43
N LYS A 328 -16.78 11.94 30.26
CA LYS A 328 -18.04 12.45 29.70
C LYS A 328 -18.10 12.19 28.20
N PRO A 329 -19.24 11.72 27.65
CA PRO A 329 -19.41 11.54 26.21
C PRO A 329 -19.25 12.86 25.45
N ARG A 330 -18.25 12.93 24.58
CA ARG A 330 -17.98 14.00 23.61
C ARG A 330 -17.08 13.50 22.47
N GLU A 331 -17.09 14.21 21.36
CA GLU A 331 -15.98 14.21 20.39
C GLU A 331 -14.65 14.58 21.09
N LEU A 332 -13.51 14.12 20.58
CA LEU A 332 -12.18 14.41 21.14
C LEU A 332 -11.36 15.23 20.14
N GLU A 333 -11.38 16.56 20.28
CA GLU A 333 -10.79 17.51 19.32
C GLU A 333 -9.28 17.81 19.53
N ASP A 334 -8.66 18.46 18.55
CA ASP A 334 -7.22 18.80 18.53
C ASP A 334 -6.85 19.82 19.64
N GLY A 335 -6.11 19.33 20.65
CA GLY A 335 -5.70 20.08 21.83
C GLY A 335 -6.61 19.92 23.07
N GLU A 336 -7.66 19.10 23.02
CA GLU A 336 -8.46 18.79 24.21
C GLU A 336 -7.74 17.89 25.21
N MET A 337 -8.18 17.94 26.47
CA MET A 337 -7.67 17.12 27.58
C MET A 337 -8.08 15.65 27.39
N ILE A 338 -7.24 14.89 26.71
CA ILE A 338 -7.44 13.46 26.42
C ILE A 338 -6.95 12.51 27.53
N THR A 339 -6.14 13.01 28.48
CA THR A 339 -5.51 12.22 29.55
C THR A 339 -6.46 11.28 30.32
N PRO A 340 -7.67 11.70 30.75
CA PRO A 340 -8.58 10.80 31.46
C PRO A 340 -8.99 9.57 30.63
N PHE A 341 -9.21 9.76 29.33
CA PHE A 341 -9.60 8.69 28.40
C PHE A 341 -8.45 7.71 28.13
N LEU A 342 -7.20 8.19 28.17
CA LEU A 342 -6.02 7.35 28.04
C LEU A 342 -5.70 6.58 29.34
N ILE A 343 -5.92 7.19 30.51
CA ILE A 343 -5.86 6.49 31.80
C ILE A 343 -6.95 5.39 31.87
N ALA A 344 -8.16 5.69 31.39
CA ALA A 344 -9.26 4.73 31.30
C ALA A 344 -8.96 3.59 30.30
N LEU A 345 -8.26 3.87 29.21
CA LEU A 345 -7.74 2.88 28.27
C LEU A 345 -6.74 1.95 28.95
N ASP A 346 -5.71 2.50 29.59
CA ASP A 346 -4.68 1.76 30.35
C ASP A 346 -5.27 0.89 31.48
N LEU A 347 -6.37 1.34 32.10
CA LEU A 347 -7.11 0.62 33.14
C LEU A 347 -8.15 -0.39 32.58
N GLY A 348 -8.37 -0.43 31.26
CA GLY A 348 -9.35 -1.32 30.62
C GLY A 348 -10.82 -1.00 30.93
N MET A 349 -11.19 0.27 31.02
CA MET A 349 -12.55 0.75 31.34
C MET A 349 -13.49 0.69 30.12
N LYS A 350 -13.78 -0.53 29.64
CA LYS A 350 -14.58 -0.76 28.42
C LYS A 350 -15.97 -0.12 28.47
N GLU A 351 -16.68 -0.34 29.57
CA GLU A 351 -18.08 0.11 29.75
C GLU A 351 -18.19 1.63 29.80
N GLU A 352 -17.25 2.31 30.47
CA GLU A 352 -17.23 3.78 30.53
C GLU A 352 -16.77 4.43 29.22
N LEU A 353 -15.91 3.77 28.44
CA LEU A 353 -15.40 4.31 27.17
C LEU A 353 -16.35 4.09 25.99
N LEU A 354 -17.25 3.09 26.04
CA LEU A 354 -18.22 2.83 24.97
C LEU A 354 -19.12 4.05 24.66
N PRO A 355 -19.81 4.69 25.64
CA PRO A 355 -20.60 5.90 25.37
C PRO A 355 -19.78 7.07 24.80
N VAL A 356 -18.50 7.16 25.14
CA VAL A 356 -17.60 8.18 24.57
C VAL A 356 -17.38 7.90 23.09
N VAL A 357 -17.01 6.67 22.72
CA VAL A 357 -16.80 6.24 21.33
C VAL A 357 -18.10 6.38 20.50
N GLU A 358 -19.25 6.08 21.09
CA GLU A 358 -20.56 6.25 20.46
C GLU A 358 -20.91 7.73 20.21
N SER A 359 -20.58 8.63 21.13
CA SER A 359 -20.85 10.07 21.00
C SER A 359 -20.06 10.80 19.89
N TRP A 360 -19.03 10.16 19.33
CA TRP A 360 -18.19 10.73 18.27
C TRP A 360 -18.96 11.00 16.96
N GLU A 361 -18.44 11.91 16.14
CA GLU A 361 -18.93 12.15 14.78
C GLU A 361 -18.16 11.35 13.71
N SER A 362 -18.77 11.16 12.54
CA SER A 362 -18.15 10.50 11.36
C SER A 362 -17.34 11.45 10.47
N LYS A 363 -16.82 12.55 11.03
CA LYS A 363 -16.10 13.61 10.31
C LYS A 363 -14.58 13.40 10.40
N LYS A 364 -13.85 13.81 9.37
CA LYS A 364 -12.37 13.88 9.43
C LYS A 364 -11.94 14.97 10.40
N ILE A 365 -11.06 14.61 11.33
CA ILE A 365 -10.50 15.53 12.34
C ILE A 365 -9.85 16.74 11.65
N GLN A 366 -10.31 17.95 11.97
CA GLN A 366 -9.73 19.21 11.51
C GLN A 366 -8.51 19.56 12.37
N SER A 367 -7.40 18.85 12.15
CA SER A 367 -6.15 19.11 12.87
C SER A 367 -5.45 20.38 12.39
N ARG A 368 -4.91 21.18 13.32
CA ARG A 368 -4.11 22.37 13.04
C ARG A 368 -2.72 22.04 12.48
N THR A 369 -2.21 20.84 12.75
CA THR A 369 -0.89 20.38 12.26
C THR A 369 -0.95 18.97 11.68
N ARG A 370 0.07 18.57 10.91
CA ARG A 370 0.20 17.18 10.46
C ARG A 370 0.62 16.22 11.58
N SER A 371 1.26 16.71 12.65
CA SER A 371 1.71 15.87 13.78
C SER A 371 0.56 15.51 14.72
N SER A 372 -0.19 16.51 15.20
CA SER A 372 -1.36 16.27 16.06
C SER A 372 -2.42 15.40 15.39
N TYR A 373 -2.58 15.49 14.06
CA TYR A 373 -3.49 14.61 13.31
C TYR A 373 -3.18 13.12 13.52
N PHE A 374 -1.89 12.74 13.47
CA PHE A 374 -1.49 11.34 13.68
C PHE A 374 -1.72 10.93 15.14
N GLU A 375 -1.26 11.73 16.11
CA GLU A 375 -1.46 11.39 17.53
C GLU A 375 -2.94 11.22 17.92
N HIS A 376 -3.83 12.09 17.44
CA HIS A 376 -5.26 11.97 17.72
C HIS A 376 -5.90 10.75 17.03
N LYS A 377 -5.45 10.38 15.82
CA LYS A 377 -5.85 9.15 15.13
C LYS A 377 -5.41 7.89 15.88
N GLU A 378 -4.14 7.85 16.30
CA GLU A 378 -3.54 6.74 17.07
C GLU A 378 -4.22 6.55 18.43
N ARG A 379 -4.55 7.64 19.14
CA ARG A 379 -5.28 7.57 20.42
C ARG A 379 -6.70 7.02 20.23
N ARG A 380 -7.44 7.48 19.22
CA ARG A 380 -8.83 7.03 18.97
C ARG A 380 -8.91 5.56 18.53
N LYS A 381 -8.02 5.08 17.65
CA LYS A 381 -8.02 3.66 17.24
C LYS A 381 -7.78 2.72 18.43
N ASN A 382 -6.91 3.10 19.36
CA ASN A 382 -6.58 2.26 20.52
C ASN A 382 -7.75 2.16 21.51
N ILE A 383 -8.48 3.26 21.75
CA ILE A 383 -9.72 3.26 22.53
C ILE A 383 -10.78 2.36 21.88
N VAL A 384 -10.94 2.41 20.55
CA VAL A 384 -11.87 1.52 19.83
C VAL A 384 -11.44 0.04 19.97
N PHE A 385 -10.15 -0.27 19.77
CA PHE A 385 -9.64 -1.65 19.87
C PHE A 385 -9.83 -2.28 21.26
N LEU A 386 -9.79 -1.49 22.35
CA LEU A 386 -10.02 -1.99 23.72
C LEU A 386 -11.43 -2.59 23.92
N LEU A 387 -12.43 -2.13 23.17
CA LEU A 387 -13.82 -2.60 23.37
C LEU A 387 -13.95 -4.10 23.05
N GLU A 388 -13.19 -4.60 22.09
CA GLU A 388 -13.07 -6.01 21.65
C GLU A 388 -14.37 -6.69 21.18
N ASP A 389 -15.49 -5.97 21.13
CA ASP A 389 -16.72 -6.41 20.43
C ASP A 389 -16.58 -6.23 18.89
N PRO A 390 -16.96 -7.24 18.08
CA PRO A 390 -16.81 -7.18 16.63
C PRO A 390 -17.63 -6.08 15.94
N GLU A 391 -18.90 -5.87 16.29
CA GLU A 391 -19.77 -4.95 15.55
C GLU A 391 -19.47 -3.49 15.94
N ILE A 392 -19.25 -3.24 17.23
CA ILE A 392 -18.85 -1.94 17.77
C ILE A 392 -17.52 -1.51 17.15
N ILE A 393 -16.53 -2.41 17.01
CA ILE A 393 -15.25 -2.09 16.37
C ILE A 393 -15.41 -1.87 14.87
N LYS A 394 -16.14 -2.73 14.15
CA LYS A 394 -16.38 -2.57 12.70
C LYS A 394 -17.06 -1.26 12.34
N SER A 395 -18.02 -0.83 13.17
CA SER A 395 -18.71 0.45 13.04
C SER A 395 -17.77 1.63 13.36
N ASN A 396 -17.17 1.64 14.56
CA ASN A 396 -16.44 2.80 15.03
C ASN A 396 -15.06 2.99 14.36
N MET A 397 -14.40 1.93 13.89
CA MET A 397 -13.16 2.07 13.12
C MET A 397 -13.39 2.70 11.74
N ARG A 398 -14.53 2.40 11.11
CA ARG A 398 -15.01 3.08 9.89
C ARG A 398 -15.39 4.54 10.17
N LYS A 399 -16.10 4.79 11.26
CA LYS A 399 -16.54 6.12 11.72
C LYS A 399 -15.38 7.10 11.89
N ILE A 400 -14.26 6.66 12.48
CA ILE A 400 -13.03 7.47 12.59
C ILE A 400 -12.14 7.43 11.33
N GLY A 401 -12.49 6.63 10.33
CA GLY A 401 -11.76 6.49 9.07
C GLY A 401 -10.36 5.86 9.21
N HIS A 402 -10.15 4.97 10.19
CA HIS A 402 -8.85 4.34 10.42
C HIS A 402 -8.72 3.01 9.67
N GLN A 403 -7.87 3.01 8.64
CA GLN A 403 -7.39 1.79 7.99
C GLN A 403 -6.19 1.24 8.77
N LEU A 404 -6.06 -0.08 8.83
CA LEU A 404 -5.02 -0.77 9.61
C LEU A 404 -3.63 -0.49 9.02
N GLU A 405 -2.70 0.04 9.81
CA GLU A 405 -1.38 0.50 9.34
C GLU A 405 -0.20 -0.42 9.74
N SER A 406 -0.50 -1.52 10.44
CA SER A 406 0.50 -2.45 10.96
C SER A 406 0.03 -3.92 10.93
N VAL A 407 1.00 -4.85 11.01
CA VAL A 407 0.74 -6.30 11.11
C VAL A 407 -0.01 -6.63 12.41
N ASP A 408 0.30 -5.95 13.51
CA ASP A 408 -0.35 -6.18 14.81
C ASP A 408 -1.79 -5.65 14.85
N GLU A 409 -2.08 -4.53 14.20
CA GLU A 409 -3.47 -4.08 13.96
C GLU A 409 -4.24 -5.08 13.12
N LEU A 410 -3.61 -5.68 12.10
CA LEU A 410 -4.23 -6.72 11.26
C LEU A 410 -4.48 -8.02 12.06
N LYS A 411 -3.53 -8.46 12.89
CA LYS A 411 -3.73 -9.60 13.80
C LYS A 411 -4.86 -9.35 14.80
N ARG A 412 -4.86 -8.18 15.46
CA ARG A 412 -5.93 -7.76 16.39
C ARG A 412 -7.30 -7.72 15.70
N TRP A 413 -7.37 -7.13 14.51
CA TRP A 413 -8.60 -7.06 13.73
C TRP A 413 -9.16 -8.46 13.44
N LEU A 414 -8.34 -9.36 12.90
CA LEU A 414 -8.75 -10.73 12.57
C LEU A 414 -9.06 -11.56 13.83
N GLY A 415 -8.32 -11.35 14.92
CA GLY A 415 -8.58 -11.95 16.23
C GLY A 415 -9.81 -11.41 16.96
N ILE A 416 -10.47 -10.38 16.44
CA ILE A 416 -11.74 -9.82 16.95
C ILE A 416 -12.87 -10.14 15.96
N THR A 417 -12.75 -9.71 14.70
CA THR A 417 -13.82 -9.83 13.69
C THR A 417 -13.93 -11.20 13.04
N GLY A 418 -12.91 -12.05 13.20
CA GLY A 418 -12.81 -13.34 12.51
C GLY A 418 -12.93 -13.18 11.00
N TYR A 419 -13.81 -13.96 10.38
CA TYR A 419 -14.12 -13.89 8.95
C TYR A 419 -15.14 -12.79 8.59
N SER A 420 -15.76 -12.10 9.55
CA SER A 420 -16.92 -11.22 9.29
C SER A 420 -16.58 -9.89 8.61
N ASP A 421 -15.30 -9.50 8.53
CA ASP A 421 -14.88 -8.25 7.89
C ASP A 421 -13.44 -8.32 7.36
N LEU A 422 -13.23 -9.27 6.45
CA LEU A 422 -12.01 -9.39 5.68
C LEU A 422 -11.88 -8.29 4.61
N GLU A 423 -12.96 -7.56 4.30
CA GLU A 423 -12.92 -6.42 3.38
C GLU A 423 -12.16 -5.23 3.97
N TRP A 424 -12.41 -4.85 5.23
CA TRP A 424 -11.62 -3.78 5.87
C TRP A 424 -10.14 -4.12 5.96
N ALA A 425 -9.81 -5.39 6.21
CA ALA A 425 -8.45 -5.91 6.19
C ALA A 425 -7.81 -5.78 4.78
N ALA A 426 -8.46 -6.25 3.72
CA ALA A 426 -7.95 -6.12 2.34
C ALA A 426 -7.80 -4.66 1.90
N LEU A 427 -8.77 -3.79 2.23
CA LEU A 427 -8.71 -2.36 1.95
C LEU A 427 -7.58 -1.66 2.72
N SER A 428 -7.20 -2.18 3.89
CA SER A 428 -6.07 -1.67 4.68
C SER A 428 -4.72 -2.11 4.10
N VAL A 429 -4.55 -3.39 3.73
CA VAL A 429 -3.38 -3.88 2.97
C VAL A 429 -3.15 -3.02 1.71
N LYS A 430 -4.23 -2.71 1.00
CA LYS A 430 -4.27 -1.84 -0.19
C LYS A 430 -3.87 -0.39 0.09
N ALA A 431 -4.20 0.17 1.25
CA ALA A 431 -3.83 1.54 1.63
C ALA A 431 -2.34 1.68 1.97
N VAL A 432 -1.73 0.66 2.56
CA VAL A 432 -0.30 0.62 2.92
C VAL A 432 0.60 0.41 1.69
N PHE A 433 0.02 0.17 0.50
CA PHE A 433 0.73 -0.18 -0.74
C PHE A 433 1.35 1.00 -1.54
N HIS A 434 1.35 2.22 -1.00
CA HIS A 434 1.75 3.39 -1.79
C HIS A 434 3.26 3.56 -2.02
N ASP A 435 4.13 2.97 -1.18
CA ASP A 435 5.59 3.14 -1.28
C ASP A 435 6.35 1.92 -1.83
N TYR A 436 7.35 2.20 -2.67
CA TYR A 436 8.37 1.22 -3.05
C TYR A 436 9.25 0.89 -1.84
N ASN A 437 9.43 -0.41 -1.55
CA ASN A 437 10.23 -0.95 -0.45
C ASN A 437 9.63 -0.84 0.98
N ASN A 438 8.29 -0.90 1.10
CA ASN A 438 7.61 -1.06 2.38
C ASN A 438 7.54 -2.55 2.80
N GLU A 439 8.36 -2.97 3.78
CA GLU A 439 8.31 -4.35 4.32
C GLU A 439 6.98 -4.65 5.05
N ARG A 440 6.40 -3.67 5.76
CA ARG A 440 5.12 -3.85 6.49
C ARG A 440 4.00 -4.28 5.55
N HIS A 441 3.95 -3.71 4.34
CA HIS A 441 3.02 -4.15 3.31
C HIS A 441 3.22 -5.63 2.94
N LYS A 442 4.47 -6.09 2.75
CA LYS A 442 4.74 -7.50 2.39
C LYS A 442 4.28 -8.45 3.49
N GLU A 443 4.50 -8.08 4.75
CA GLU A 443 4.08 -8.87 5.91
C GLU A 443 2.55 -8.91 6.05
N MET A 444 1.88 -7.76 5.93
CA MET A 444 0.41 -7.68 5.96
C MET A 444 -0.23 -8.44 4.78
N LEU A 445 0.32 -8.33 3.58
CA LEU A 445 -0.13 -9.08 2.40
C LEU A 445 0.10 -10.59 2.58
N LYS A 446 1.28 -11.00 3.06
CA LYS A 446 1.60 -12.41 3.35
C LYS A 446 0.63 -13.00 4.38
N LEU A 447 0.27 -12.23 5.41
CA LEU A 447 -0.72 -12.62 6.40
C LEU A 447 -2.10 -12.78 5.75
N PHE A 448 -2.55 -11.79 4.96
CA PHE A 448 -3.86 -11.85 4.30
C PHE A 448 -3.96 -13.00 3.28
N LEU A 449 -2.90 -13.29 2.53
CA LEU A 449 -2.78 -14.47 1.65
C LEU A 449 -2.71 -15.80 2.42
N GLY A 450 -2.46 -15.78 3.73
CA GLY A 450 -2.51 -16.95 4.61
C GLY A 450 -3.93 -17.38 4.98
N ILE A 451 -4.93 -16.49 4.84
CA ILE A 451 -6.33 -16.79 5.14
C ILE A 451 -6.88 -17.76 4.09
N LYS A 452 -7.52 -18.83 4.55
CA LYS A 452 -8.17 -19.85 3.72
C LYS A 452 -9.63 -19.98 4.15
N ALA A 453 -10.48 -19.16 3.53
CA ALA A 453 -11.92 -19.10 3.78
C ALA A 453 -12.61 -18.48 2.55
N PRO A 454 -13.86 -18.84 2.23
CA PRO A 454 -14.60 -18.25 1.11
C PRO A 454 -14.89 -16.76 1.34
N GLU A 455 -15.06 -16.34 2.59
CA GLU A 455 -15.21 -14.92 2.99
C GLU A 455 -14.02 -14.05 2.55
N ALA A 456 -12.84 -14.64 2.30
CA ALA A 456 -11.66 -13.93 1.83
C ALA A 456 -11.67 -13.65 0.31
N ALA A 457 -12.44 -14.40 -0.47
CA ALA A 457 -12.32 -14.40 -1.94
C ALA A 457 -12.75 -13.07 -2.58
N ARG A 458 -13.89 -12.50 -2.17
CA ARG A 458 -14.34 -11.16 -2.61
C ARG A 458 -13.35 -10.06 -2.17
N PRO A 459 -12.93 -9.96 -0.90
CA PRO A 459 -11.83 -9.08 -0.48
C PRO A 459 -10.53 -9.24 -1.27
N MET A 460 -10.16 -10.46 -1.66
CA MET A 460 -8.97 -10.73 -2.47
C MET A 460 -9.06 -10.08 -3.87
N LEU A 461 -10.27 -9.83 -4.41
CA LEU A 461 -10.46 -9.06 -5.64
C LEU A 461 -10.08 -7.58 -5.49
N HIS A 462 -10.22 -6.97 -4.30
CA HIS A 462 -9.77 -5.58 -4.07
C HIS A 462 -8.26 -5.42 -4.21
N LEU A 463 -7.50 -6.49 -3.95
CA LEU A 463 -6.05 -6.58 -4.12
C LEU A 463 -5.69 -7.01 -5.55
N TYR A 464 -6.38 -7.99 -6.14
CA TYR A 464 -6.22 -8.40 -7.55
C TYR A 464 -6.50 -7.25 -8.53
N ALA A 465 -7.40 -6.32 -8.16
CA ALA A 465 -7.68 -5.09 -8.89
C ALA A 465 -6.47 -4.11 -8.97
N ILE A 466 -5.36 -4.38 -8.28
CA ILE A 466 -4.11 -3.63 -8.25
C ILE A 466 -3.06 -4.39 -9.08
N PRO A 467 -2.60 -3.88 -10.24
CA PRO A 467 -1.74 -4.64 -11.15
C PRO A 467 -0.51 -5.29 -10.51
N LYS A 468 0.21 -4.55 -9.65
CA LYS A 468 1.43 -5.03 -8.99
C LYS A 468 1.22 -6.15 -7.95
N LEU A 469 -0.02 -6.43 -7.52
CA LEU A 469 -0.35 -7.54 -6.59
C LEU A 469 -1.10 -8.68 -7.28
N ALA A 470 -1.51 -8.45 -8.54
CA ALA A 470 -2.43 -9.34 -9.23
C ALA A 470 -1.82 -10.72 -9.52
N SER A 471 -0.49 -10.88 -9.46
CA SER A 471 0.18 -12.17 -9.57
C SER A 471 0.02 -12.99 -8.28
N GLU A 472 0.38 -12.41 -7.13
CA GLU A 472 0.32 -13.05 -5.81
C GLU A 472 -1.12 -13.36 -5.39
N THR A 473 -2.07 -12.45 -5.64
CA THR A 473 -3.48 -12.68 -5.31
C THR A 473 -4.13 -13.69 -6.25
N LYS A 474 -3.72 -13.76 -7.52
CA LYS A 474 -4.21 -14.80 -8.44
C LYS A 474 -3.71 -16.19 -8.05
N HIS A 475 -2.48 -16.29 -7.53
CA HIS A 475 -1.95 -17.53 -6.96
C HIS A 475 -2.82 -18.04 -5.79
N TRP A 476 -3.37 -17.15 -4.96
CA TRP A 476 -4.29 -17.54 -3.89
C TRP A 476 -5.56 -18.22 -4.41
N PHE A 477 -6.21 -17.65 -5.44
CA PHE A 477 -7.42 -18.24 -6.04
C PHE A 477 -7.15 -19.62 -6.68
N ILE A 478 -5.96 -19.82 -7.26
CA ILE A 478 -5.56 -21.08 -7.90
C ILE A 478 -5.27 -22.18 -6.86
N GLU A 479 -4.62 -21.83 -5.74
CA GLU A 479 -4.30 -22.78 -4.65
C GLU A 479 -5.51 -23.10 -3.75
N ASN A 480 -6.50 -22.21 -3.69
CA ASN A 480 -7.69 -22.35 -2.83
C ASN A 480 -8.99 -22.38 -3.66
N PRO A 481 -9.12 -23.24 -4.69
CA PRO A 481 -10.16 -23.12 -5.73
C PRO A 481 -11.57 -23.31 -5.18
N TYR A 482 -11.76 -24.15 -4.16
CA TYR A 482 -13.07 -24.36 -3.53
C TYR A 482 -13.56 -23.09 -2.81
N PHE A 483 -12.71 -22.50 -1.96
CA PHE A 483 -13.00 -21.23 -1.28
C PHE A 483 -13.15 -20.07 -2.27
N ALA A 484 -12.35 -20.06 -3.34
CA ALA A 484 -12.51 -19.10 -4.42
C ALA A 484 -13.89 -19.21 -5.09
N ILE A 485 -14.35 -20.41 -5.44
CA ILE A 485 -15.64 -20.61 -6.11
C ILE A 485 -16.82 -20.25 -5.19
N GLU A 486 -16.80 -20.74 -3.94
CA GLU A 486 -17.84 -20.45 -2.93
C GLU A 486 -17.95 -18.94 -2.63
N GLY A 487 -16.81 -18.25 -2.47
CA GLY A 487 -16.79 -16.82 -2.17
C GLY A 487 -16.97 -15.89 -3.38
N LEU A 488 -16.71 -16.35 -4.61
CA LEU A 488 -16.89 -15.55 -5.83
C LEU A 488 -18.21 -15.79 -6.55
N ALA A 489 -18.90 -16.91 -6.31
CA ALA A 489 -20.24 -17.15 -6.87
C ALA A 489 -21.23 -15.99 -6.62
N PRO A 490 -21.39 -15.45 -5.40
CA PRO A 490 -22.25 -14.28 -5.19
C PRO A 490 -21.64 -12.97 -5.73
N ALA A 491 -20.31 -12.88 -5.85
CA ALA A 491 -19.62 -11.67 -6.31
C ALA A 491 -19.79 -11.40 -7.82
N VAL A 492 -20.36 -12.31 -8.61
CA VAL A 492 -20.63 -12.07 -10.05
C VAL A 492 -21.66 -10.95 -10.27
N LEU A 493 -22.52 -10.65 -9.29
CA LEU A 493 -23.46 -9.52 -9.28
C LEU A 493 -23.10 -8.47 -8.22
N ASP A 494 -21.81 -8.24 -7.98
CA ASP A 494 -21.35 -7.18 -7.08
C ASP A 494 -21.78 -5.77 -7.55
N GLY A 495 -22.11 -4.90 -6.59
CA GLY A 495 -22.46 -3.51 -6.86
C GLY A 495 -21.29 -2.67 -7.44
N ASP A 496 -20.04 -3.04 -7.15
CA ASP A 496 -18.90 -2.58 -7.94
C ASP A 496 -18.75 -3.49 -9.18
N LYS A 497 -19.14 -2.95 -10.33
CA LYS A 497 -19.02 -3.61 -11.64
C LYS A 497 -17.60 -4.13 -11.93
N LYS A 498 -16.55 -3.50 -11.40
CA LYS A 498 -15.16 -3.99 -11.54
C LYS A 498 -14.93 -5.26 -10.71
N ILE A 499 -15.52 -5.36 -9.53
CA ILE A 499 -15.45 -6.58 -8.69
C ILE A 499 -16.23 -7.72 -9.36
N SER A 500 -17.42 -7.45 -9.91
CA SER A 500 -18.18 -8.39 -10.75
C SER A 500 -17.37 -8.91 -11.95
N GLU A 501 -16.76 -8.01 -12.75
CA GLU A 501 -15.92 -8.37 -13.89
C GLU A 501 -14.72 -9.25 -13.48
N LEU A 502 -14.06 -8.94 -12.36
CA LEU A 502 -12.93 -9.71 -11.85
C LEU A 502 -13.35 -11.06 -11.22
N ALA A 503 -14.53 -11.15 -10.60
CA ALA A 503 -15.09 -12.40 -10.11
C ALA A 503 -15.34 -13.38 -11.26
N ILE A 504 -15.96 -12.89 -12.35
CA ILE A 504 -16.20 -13.67 -13.57
C ILE A 504 -14.88 -14.09 -14.24
N ASP A 505 -13.86 -13.22 -14.28
CA ASP A 505 -12.52 -13.53 -14.81
C ASP A 505 -11.85 -14.70 -14.05
N ILE A 506 -11.86 -14.66 -12.71
CA ILE A 506 -11.30 -15.74 -11.88
C ILE A 506 -12.12 -17.03 -11.99
N LEU A 507 -13.46 -16.95 -12.03
CA LEU A 507 -14.29 -18.15 -12.21
C LEU A 507 -14.12 -18.78 -13.60
N ARG A 508 -13.90 -18.00 -14.67
CA ARG A 508 -13.49 -18.51 -15.99
C ARG A 508 -12.12 -19.18 -15.95
N SER A 509 -11.16 -18.56 -15.25
CA SER A 509 -9.81 -19.10 -15.02
C SER A 509 -9.82 -20.43 -14.24
N LEU A 510 -10.78 -20.63 -13.33
CA LEU A 510 -11.00 -21.91 -12.63
C LEU A 510 -11.80 -22.92 -13.47
N PHE A 511 -12.80 -22.49 -14.23
CA PHE A 511 -13.50 -23.34 -15.20
C PHE A 511 -12.54 -23.97 -16.21
N ALA A 512 -11.61 -23.18 -16.76
CA ALA A 512 -10.57 -23.65 -17.68
C ALA A 512 -9.60 -24.67 -17.07
N ARG A 513 -9.45 -24.68 -15.72
CA ARG A 513 -8.68 -25.68 -14.97
C ARG A 513 -9.47 -26.94 -14.60
N GLY A 514 -10.71 -27.08 -15.08
CA GLY A 514 -11.56 -28.25 -14.85
C GLY A 514 -12.53 -28.14 -13.67
N TYR A 515 -12.58 -27.02 -12.94
CA TYR A 515 -13.47 -26.87 -11.77
C TYR A 515 -14.97 -26.68 -12.12
N LYS A 516 -15.38 -27.01 -13.35
CA LYS A 516 -16.76 -26.87 -13.87
C LYS A 516 -17.81 -27.40 -12.90
N ASP A 517 -17.67 -28.65 -12.44
CA ASP A 517 -18.68 -29.31 -11.59
C ASP A 517 -18.72 -28.77 -10.15
N THR A 518 -17.71 -27.98 -9.76
CA THR A 518 -17.73 -27.22 -8.51
C THR A 518 -18.48 -25.90 -8.72
N ILE A 519 -18.23 -25.19 -9.82
CA ILE A 519 -18.95 -23.96 -10.20
C ILE A 519 -20.45 -24.21 -10.42
N VAL A 520 -20.81 -25.29 -11.13
CA VAL A 520 -22.21 -25.70 -11.36
C VAL A 520 -22.92 -26.00 -10.04
N ARG A 521 -22.27 -26.74 -9.14
CA ARG A 521 -22.83 -27.13 -7.84
C ARG A 521 -23.02 -25.92 -6.92
N GLU A 522 -22.04 -25.02 -6.91
CA GLU A 522 -22.11 -23.80 -6.11
C GLU A 522 -23.22 -22.88 -6.60
N SER A 523 -23.36 -22.68 -7.92
CA SER A 523 -24.39 -21.78 -8.47
C SER A 523 -25.83 -22.23 -8.20
N GLN A 524 -26.07 -23.48 -7.77
CA GLN A 524 -27.40 -23.93 -7.32
C GLN A 524 -27.77 -23.47 -5.89
N LYS A 525 -26.81 -22.93 -5.11
CA LYS A 525 -27.07 -22.42 -3.75
C LYS A 525 -27.51 -20.95 -3.72
N HIS A 526 -27.30 -20.21 -4.80
CA HIS A 526 -27.49 -18.75 -4.88
C HIS A 526 -28.79 -18.39 -5.61
N SER A 527 -29.10 -17.10 -5.74
CA SER A 527 -30.31 -16.65 -6.45
C SER A 527 -30.28 -17.05 -7.94
N GLU A 528 -31.46 -17.15 -8.55
CA GLU A 528 -31.56 -17.49 -9.99
C GLU A 528 -30.83 -16.46 -10.86
N GLU A 529 -30.78 -15.18 -10.47
CA GLU A 529 -30.02 -14.12 -11.14
C GLU A 529 -28.50 -14.40 -11.15
N ILE A 530 -27.94 -14.83 -10.01
CA ILE A 530 -26.53 -15.25 -9.89
C ILE A 530 -26.28 -16.51 -10.74
N ARG A 531 -27.21 -17.46 -10.68
CA ARG A 531 -27.16 -18.73 -11.41
C ARG A 531 -27.21 -18.54 -12.92
N GLU A 532 -28.10 -17.69 -13.43
CA GLU A 532 -28.18 -17.28 -14.84
C GLU A 532 -26.93 -16.51 -15.27
N THR A 533 -26.39 -15.63 -14.42
CA THR A 533 -25.15 -14.91 -14.72
C THR A 533 -23.97 -15.87 -14.87
N ILE A 534 -23.79 -16.81 -13.92
CA ILE A 534 -22.77 -17.86 -14.01
C ILE A 534 -22.99 -18.76 -15.24
N LYS A 535 -24.25 -19.11 -15.53
CA LYS A 535 -24.62 -19.89 -16.70
C LYS A 535 -24.21 -19.19 -17.99
N ASN A 536 -24.67 -17.96 -18.23
CA ASN A 536 -24.45 -17.23 -19.48
C ASN A 536 -22.98 -16.81 -19.67
N GLU A 537 -22.35 -16.26 -18.63
CA GLU A 537 -20.99 -15.71 -18.75
C GLU A 537 -19.89 -16.78 -18.67
N ILE A 538 -20.12 -17.93 -18.02
CA ILE A 538 -19.08 -18.94 -17.76
C ILE A 538 -19.42 -20.30 -18.38
N LEU A 539 -20.58 -20.89 -18.05
CA LEU A 539 -20.88 -22.30 -18.38
C LEU A 539 -21.34 -22.52 -19.82
N GLU A 540 -22.16 -21.61 -20.35
CA GLU A 540 -22.75 -21.65 -21.70
C GLU A 540 -22.13 -20.61 -22.65
N ASN A 541 -21.06 -19.93 -22.20
CA ASN A 541 -20.33 -18.94 -22.99
C ASN A 541 -19.88 -19.54 -24.34
N PRO A 542 -20.41 -19.09 -25.49
CA PRO A 542 -20.16 -19.75 -26.77
C PRO A 542 -18.68 -19.76 -27.18
N THR A 543 -17.94 -18.73 -26.77
CA THR A 543 -16.50 -18.59 -27.02
C THR A 543 -15.70 -19.65 -26.25
N LEU A 544 -16.09 -19.96 -25.01
CA LEU A 544 -15.46 -21.03 -24.21
C LEU A 544 -15.89 -22.42 -24.66
N LEU A 545 -17.17 -22.60 -24.99
CA LEU A 545 -17.74 -23.89 -25.41
C LEU A 545 -17.42 -24.31 -26.85
N SER A 546 -16.99 -23.40 -27.72
CA SER A 546 -16.60 -23.69 -29.11
C SER A 546 -15.66 -24.91 -29.20
N GLU A 547 -15.91 -25.83 -30.14
CA GLU A 547 -15.05 -27.02 -30.31
C GLU A 547 -13.60 -26.61 -30.65
N PRO A 548 -12.58 -27.26 -30.05
CA PRO A 548 -11.20 -27.06 -30.49
C PRO A 548 -10.98 -27.65 -31.89
N PHE A 549 -9.98 -27.14 -32.60
CA PHE A 549 -9.44 -27.81 -33.78
C PHE A 549 -8.69 -29.10 -33.40
N ASP A 550 -8.82 -30.13 -34.23
CA ASP A 550 -8.09 -31.39 -34.17
C ASP A 550 -7.32 -31.65 -35.47
N ASP A 551 -6.53 -32.73 -35.51
CA ASP A 551 -5.67 -33.07 -36.66
C ASP A 551 -6.45 -33.38 -37.96
N SER A 552 -7.75 -33.66 -37.88
CA SER A 552 -8.63 -33.95 -39.02
C SER A 552 -9.39 -32.72 -39.53
N ASN A 553 -9.68 -31.75 -38.66
CA ASN A 553 -10.53 -30.60 -38.97
C ASN A 553 -9.79 -29.24 -39.00
N THR A 554 -8.49 -29.20 -38.69
CA THR A 554 -7.65 -28.00 -38.82
C THR A 554 -7.53 -27.56 -40.29
N PRO A 555 -7.86 -26.31 -40.66
CA PRO A 555 -7.66 -25.80 -42.02
C PRO A 555 -6.20 -25.89 -42.48
N ALA A 556 -5.97 -26.26 -43.74
CA ALA A 556 -4.62 -26.48 -44.28
C ALA A 556 -3.67 -25.31 -44.02
N TRP A 557 -4.10 -24.06 -44.29
CA TRP A 557 -3.30 -22.85 -44.03
C TRP A 557 -2.84 -22.75 -42.57
N LEU A 558 -3.69 -23.13 -41.61
CA LEU A 558 -3.38 -23.08 -40.17
C LEU A 558 -2.47 -24.23 -39.77
N SER A 559 -2.71 -25.43 -40.31
CA SER A 559 -1.88 -26.61 -40.12
C SER A 559 -0.44 -26.35 -40.59
N ASP A 560 -0.28 -25.80 -41.78
CA ASP A 560 1.04 -25.58 -42.39
C ASP A 560 1.75 -24.34 -41.81
N ALA A 561 1.01 -23.28 -41.49
CA ALA A 561 1.56 -22.15 -40.75
C ALA A 561 2.06 -22.57 -39.35
N VAL A 562 1.31 -23.39 -38.61
CA VAL A 562 1.74 -23.90 -37.29
C VAL A 562 2.94 -24.84 -37.41
N LYS A 563 3.02 -25.70 -38.44
CA LYS A 563 4.22 -26.52 -38.72
C LYS A 563 5.47 -25.69 -39.02
N SER A 564 5.30 -24.49 -39.61
CA SER A 564 6.41 -23.59 -39.95
C SER A 564 6.99 -22.83 -38.74
N VAL A 565 6.27 -22.76 -37.62
CA VAL A 565 6.76 -22.10 -36.40
C VAL A 565 7.77 -23.02 -35.69
N PRO A 566 8.99 -22.54 -35.38
CA PRO A 566 9.96 -23.32 -34.60
C PRO A 566 9.42 -23.59 -33.19
N LYS A 567 9.61 -24.81 -32.68
CA LYS A 567 9.11 -25.22 -31.35
C LYS A 567 9.79 -24.45 -30.23
N GLY A 568 9.17 -23.33 -29.82
CA GLY A 568 9.63 -22.48 -28.74
C GLY A 568 9.58 -23.16 -27.37
N LYS A 569 10.36 -22.64 -26.41
CA LYS A 569 10.21 -23.01 -25.00
C LYS A 569 8.92 -22.40 -24.45
N ALA A 570 8.15 -23.21 -23.71
CA ALA A 570 6.94 -22.76 -23.02
C ALA A 570 7.21 -21.52 -22.15
N ILE A 571 6.28 -20.57 -22.19
CA ILE A 571 6.38 -19.29 -21.48
C ILE A 571 5.85 -19.50 -20.07
N SER A 572 6.74 -19.58 -19.08
CA SER A 572 6.44 -20.03 -17.72
C SER A 572 5.43 -19.19 -16.92
N TRP A 573 4.98 -18.04 -17.46
CA TRP A 573 4.00 -17.14 -16.86
C TRP A 573 2.68 -17.08 -17.63
N VAL A 574 2.55 -17.79 -18.76
CA VAL A 574 1.33 -17.90 -19.55
C VAL A 574 0.83 -19.33 -19.52
N VAL A 575 -0.41 -19.52 -19.07
CA VAL A 575 -1.16 -20.78 -19.21
C VAL A 575 -2.07 -20.61 -20.43
N PRO A 576 -1.85 -21.33 -21.56
CA PRO A 576 -2.63 -21.16 -22.79
C PRO A 576 -4.14 -21.27 -22.60
N GLU A 577 -4.57 -22.13 -21.67
CA GLU A 577 -5.96 -22.41 -21.32
C GLU A 577 -6.66 -21.24 -20.61
N GLU A 578 -5.91 -20.28 -20.05
CA GLU A 578 -6.47 -19.07 -19.44
C GLU A 578 -6.70 -17.92 -20.43
N LEU A 579 -6.16 -18.01 -21.64
CA LEU A 579 -6.29 -16.94 -22.63
C LEU A 579 -7.66 -17.05 -23.35
N PRO A 580 -8.36 -15.93 -23.60
CA PRO A 580 -9.58 -15.93 -24.39
C PRO A 580 -9.36 -16.65 -25.73
N PRO A 581 -10.15 -17.69 -26.06
CA PRO A 581 -9.84 -18.54 -27.20
C PRO A 581 -10.03 -17.79 -28.53
N ILE A 582 -9.02 -17.87 -29.40
CA ILE A 582 -9.07 -17.33 -30.75
C ILE A 582 -10.02 -18.20 -31.59
N LEU A 583 -11.04 -17.56 -32.20
CA LEU A 583 -12.09 -18.24 -32.96
C LEU A 583 -11.90 -18.09 -34.47
N VAL A 584 -11.65 -19.20 -35.17
CA VAL A 584 -11.61 -19.30 -36.64
C VAL A 584 -12.78 -20.19 -37.07
N GLN A 585 -13.62 -19.74 -38.00
CA GLN A 585 -14.75 -20.54 -38.54
C GLN A 585 -15.68 -21.16 -37.45
N LYS A 586 -15.86 -20.47 -36.31
CA LYS A 586 -16.59 -20.93 -35.10
C LYS A 586 -15.95 -22.08 -34.30
N LYS A 587 -14.75 -22.54 -34.65
CA LYS A 587 -13.92 -23.41 -33.80
C LYS A 587 -12.82 -22.61 -33.11
N LYS A 588 -12.35 -23.08 -31.95
CA LYS A 588 -11.25 -22.45 -31.21
C LYS A 588 -9.90 -23.10 -31.53
N LEU A 589 -8.83 -22.32 -31.52
CA LEU A 589 -7.48 -22.86 -31.58
C LEU A 589 -7.23 -23.84 -30.41
N SER A 590 -6.57 -24.96 -30.70
CA SER A 590 -6.17 -25.94 -29.69
C SER A 590 -4.89 -25.50 -28.95
N VAL A 591 -4.62 -26.07 -27.77
CA VAL A 591 -3.47 -25.70 -26.93
C VAL A 591 -2.13 -25.70 -27.69
N PRO A 592 -1.80 -26.69 -28.54
CA PRO A 592 -0.57 -26.65 -29.36
C PRO A 592 -0.55 -25.49 -30.36
N GLN A 593 -1.70 -25.13 -30.94
CA GLN A 593 -1.82 -24.01 -31.87
C GLN A 593 -1.64 -22.67 -31.13
N ILE A 594 -2.22 -22.51 -29.94
CA ILE A 594 -2.00 -21.34 -29.07
C ILE A 594 -0.53 -21.24 -28.65
N ALA A 595 0.12 -22.35 -28.31
CA ALA A 595 1.55 -22.37 -27.99
C ALA A 595 2.44 -21.94 -29.18
N ALA A 596 2.07 -22.30 -30.41
CA ALA A 596 2.73 -21.80 -31.62
C ALA A 596 2.51 -20.28 -31.83
N VAL A 597 1.27 -19.79 -31.65
CA VAL A 597 0.97 -18.34 -31.71
C VAL A 597 1.78 -17.56 -30.67
N LEU A 598 1.84 -18.04 -29.43
CA LEU A 598 2.61 -17.40 -28.36
C LEU A 598 4.14 -17.45 -28.61
N SER A 599 4.64 -18.51 -29.24
CA SER A 599 6.05 -18.60 -29.65
C SER A 599 6.36 -17.58 -30.74
N GLU A 600 5.52 -17.52 -31.78
CA GLU A 600 5.67 -16.62 -32.91
C GLU A 600 5.57 -15.14 -32.48
N LEU A 601 4.62 -14.80 -31.59
CA LEU A 601 4.48 -13.46 -30.99
C LEU A 601 5.66 -13.05 -30.10
N LYS A 602 6.45 -14.02 -29.60
CA LYS A 602 7.59 -13.78 -28.72
C LYS A 602 8.89 -13.61 -29.49
N GLU A 603 9.10 -14.42 -30.52
CA GLU A 603 10.31 -14.34 -31.35
C GLU A 603 10.25 -13.18 -32.37
N LYS A 604 9.05 -12.72 -32.76
CA LYS A 604 8.87 -11.64 -33.76
C LYS A 604 8.57 -10.27 -33.14
N GLY A 605 9.18 -9.25 -33.73
CA GLY A 605 9.09 -7.86 -33.32
C GLY A 605 7.80 -7.14 -33.70
N LEU A 606 7.64 -5.91 -33.22
CA LEU A 606 6.50 -5.05 -33.55
C LEU A 606 6.52 -4.69 -35.04
N GLY A 607 5.58 -5.26 -35.80
CA GLY A 607 5.45 -5.04 -37.25
C GLY A 607 6.08 -6.14 -38.12
N GLU A 608 6.61 -7.20 -37.52
CA GLU A 608 7.06 -8.39 -38.25
C GLU A 608 5.88 -9.35 -38.47
N SER A 609 5.41 -9.43 -39.71
CA SER A 609 4.34 -10.36 -40.12
C SER A 609 4.83 -11.79 -40.30
N SER A 610 3.90 -12.74 -40.20
CA SER A 610 4.13 -14.14 -40.59
C SER A 610 2.89 -14.77 -41.19
N ALA A 611 3.04 -15.93 -41.83
CA ALA A 611 1.91 -16.69 -42.37
C ALA A 611 0.85 -16.99 -41.29
N LEU A 612 1.29 -17.34 -40.07
CA LEU A 612 0.39 -17.62 -38.95
C LEU A 612 -0.33 -16.34 -38.47
N LEU A 613 0.41 -15.25 -38.23
CA LEU A 613 -0.16 -14.02 -37.70
C LEU A 613 -1.06 -13.28 -38.72
N ASN A 614 -0.70 -13.33 -40.00
CA ASN A 614 -1.53 -12.77 -41.08
C ASN A 614 -2.78 -13.62 -41.32
N GLY A 615 -2.65 -14.95 -41.46
CA GLY A 615 -3.79 -15.85 -41.64
C GLY A 615 -4.79 -15.78 -40.47
N LEU A 616 -4.30 -15.57 -39.24
CA LEU A 616 -5.18 -15.28 -38.09
C LEU A 616 -5.87 -13.92 -38.22
N LYS A 617 -5.18 -12.85 -38.62
CA LYS A 617 -5.80 -11.54 -38.91
C LYS A 617 -6.85 -11.60 -40.03
N GLU A 618 -6.71 -12.51 -40.99
CA GLU A 618 -7.62 -12.66 -42.14
C GLU A 618 -8.80 -13.61 -41.87
N HIS A 619 -8.63 -14.63 -41.03
CA HIS A 619 -9.62 -15.70 -40.84
C HIS A 619 -10.18 -15.86 -39.41
N ALA A 620 -9.56 -15.24 -38.40
CA ALA A 620 -10.09 -15.26 -37.04
C ALA A 620 -11.05 -14.10 -36.77
N THR A 621 -11.94 -14.30 -35.80
CA THR A 621 -12.89 -13.27 -35.37
C THR A 621 -12.12 -12.15 -34.68
N SER A 622 -12.10 -10.93 -35.24
CA SER A 622 -11.35 -9.78 -34.71
C SER A 622 -11.58 -9.54 -33.21
N ALA A 623 -12.80 -9.71 -32.71
CA ALA A 623 -13.09 -9.63 -31.27
C ALA A 623 -12.30 -10.64 -30.43
N SER A 624 -12.16 -11.89 -30.91
CA SER A 624 -11.39 -12.94 -30.22
C SER A 624 -9.87 -12.68 -30.26
N LEU A 625 -9.35 -12.07 -31.34
CA LEU A 625 -7.96 -11.62 -31.39
C LEU A 625 -7.70 -10.49 -30.40
N ASP A 626 -8.57 -9.48 -30.38
CA ASP A 626 -8.51 -8.35 -29.45
C ASP A 626 -8.54 -8.85 -28.00
N ASP A 627 -9.51 -9.68 -27.63
CA ASP A 627 -9.64 -10.12 -26.24
C ASP A 627 -8.49 -11.08 -25.84
N PHE A 628 -7.96 -11.91 -26.75
CA PHE A 628 -6.73 -12.70 -26.54
C PHE A 628 -5.50 -11.82 -26.24
N VAL A 629 -5.14 -10.87 -27.11
CA VAL A 629 -3.94 -10.05 -26.90
C VAL A 629 -4.10 -9.06 -25.75
N TRP A 630 -5.34 -8.61 -25.49
CA TRP A 630 -5.61 -7.76 -24.32
C TRP A 630 -5.35 -8.53 -23.02
N LYS A 631 -5.79 -9.79 -22.89
CA LYS A 631 -5.51 -10.60 -21.70
C LYS A 631 -4.02 -10.90 -21.54
N LEU A 632 -3.32 -11.19 -22.63
CA LEU A 632 -1.86 -11.38 -22.62
C LEU A 632 -1.12 -10.13 -22.14
N PHE A 633 -1.57 -8.94 -22.55
CA PHE A 633 -1.06 -7.65 -22.05
C PHE A 633 -1.39 -7.41 -20.57
N GLU A 634 -2.60 -7.73 -20.11
CA GLU A 634 -2.96 -7.64 -18.68
C GLU A 634 -2.06 -8.53 -17.81
N LEU A 635 -1.79 -9.77 -18.24
CA LEU A 635 -0.89 -10.69 -17.55
C LEU A 635 0.55 -10.15 -17.49
N TRP A 636 1.07 -9.59 -18.59
CA TRP A 636 2.39 -8.94 -18.60
C TRP A 636 2.45 -7.72 -17.66
N ILE A 637 1.39 -6.90 -17.64
CA ILE A 637 1.25 -5.77 -16.72
C ILE A 637 1.18 -6.24 -15.26
N SER A 638 0.52 -7.36 -14.94
CA SER A 638 0.47 -7.89 -13.57
C SER A 638 1.80 -8.36 -13.02
N LEU A 639 2.71 -8.81 -13.90
CA LEU A 639 4.08 -9.22 -13.54
C LEU A 639 5.03 -8.02 -13.33
N GLY A 640 4.49 -6.80 -13.25
CA GLY A 640 5.27 -5.56 -13.15
C GLY A 640 5.81 -5.05 -14.49
N ALA A 641 5.30 -5.55 -15.62
CA ALA A 641 5.72 -5.19 -16.98
C ALA A 641 7.23 -5.46 -17.27
N PRO A 642 7.74 -6.69 -17.05
CA PRO A 642 9.17 -6.99 -17.16
C PRO A 642 9.68 -6.82 -18.59
N SER A 643 10.83 -6.13 -18.73
CA SER A 643 11.42 -5.73 -20.01
C SER A 643 11.75 -6.90 -20.94
N LYS A 644 12.19 -8.03 -20.38
CA LYS A 644 12.44 -9.29 -21.10
C LYS A 644 11.20 -9.86 -21.81
N ASP A 645 10.00 -9.51 -21.33
CA ASP A 645 8.73 -10.01 -21.87
C ASP A 645 7.92 -8.90 -22.60
N LYS A 646 8.59 -7.80 -23.00
CA LYS A 646 8.01 -6.67 -23.77
C LYS A 646 7.21 -7.11 -25.01
N TRP A 647 7.54 -8.28 -25.57
CA TRP A 647 6.85 -8.91 -26.70
C TRP A 647 5.32 -9.03 -26.47
N ALA A 648 4.90 -9.29 -25.23
CA ALA A 648 3.49 -9.40 -24.85
C ALA A 648 2.72 -8.08 -24.98
N PHE A 649 3.40 -6.94 -24.87
CA PHE A 649 2.81 -5.63 -25.14
C PHE A 649 2.80 -5.32 -26.64
N THR A 650 3.84 -5.70 -27.40
CA THR A 650 3.86 -5.52 -28.86
C THR A 650 2.89 -6.44 -29.61
N ALA A 651 2.49 -7.57 -29.00
CA ALA A 651 1.42 -8.43 -29.51
C ALA A 651 0.10 -7.68 -29.76
N LEU A 652 -0.18 -6.61 -29.00
CA LEU A 652 -1.31 -5.70 -29.22
C LEU A 652 -1.34 -5.10 -30.63
N GLY A 653 -0.17 -4.86 -31.26
CA GLY A 653 -0.09 -4.41 -32.65
C GLY A 653 -0.01 -5.57 -33.66
N ALA A 654 0.55 -6.71 -33.24
CA ALA A 654 0.71 -7.89 -34.08
C ALA A 654 -0.63 -8.53 -34.49
N LEU A 655 -1.60 -8.65 -33.57
CA LEU A 655 -2.93 -9.22 -33.85
C LEU A 655 -4.12 -8.29 -33.54
N GLY A 656 -3.94 -7.27 -32.70
CA GLY A 656 -5.04 -6.40 -32.26
C GLY A 656 -5.53 -5.39 -33.30
N GLY A 657 -6.75 -4.91 -33.09
CA GLY A 657 -7.49 -3.96 -33.92
C GLY A 657 -8.15 -2.83 -33.12
N ASP A 658 -9.36 -2.47 -33.52
CA ASP A 658 -10.04 -1.25 -33.06
C ASP A 658 -10.34 -1.22 -31.56
N ARG A 659 -10.72 -2.35 -30.93
CA ARG A 659 -10.99 -2.37 -29.48
C ARG A 659 -9.70 -2.10 -28.71
N ILE A 660 -8.57 -2.61 -29.19
CA ILE A 660 -7.24 -2.37 -28.60
C ILE A 660 -6.85 -0.91 -28.71
N ALA A 661 -7.04 -0.30 -29.88
CA ALA A 661 -6.79 1.13 -30.05
C ALA A 661 -7.61 2.00 -29.07
N LEU A 662 -8.88 1.64 -28.84
CA LEU A 662 -9.75 2.31 -27.87
C LEU A 662 -9.32 2.07 -26.41
N LYS A 663 -9.07 0.81 -26.00
CA LYS A 663 -8.66 0.42 -24.63
C LYS A 663 -7.28 0.98 -24.25
N LEU A 664 -6.31 0.96 -25.18
CA LEU A 664 -4.91 1.35 -24.93
C LEU A 664 -4.71 2.87 -24.85
N THR A 665 -5.48 3.65 -25.61
CA THR A 665 -5.28 5.09 -25.75
C THR A 665 -5.41 5.90 -24.44
N PRO A 666 -6.37 5.63 -23.53
CA PRO A 666 -6.39 6.22 -22.20
C PRO A 666 -5.10 5.99 -21.42
N LEU A 667 -4.53 4.78 -21.47
CA LEU A 667 -3.31 4.43 -20.76
C LEU A 667 -2.10 5.22 -21.28
N ILE A 668 -1.95 5.32 -22.61
CA ILE A 668 -0.92 6.15 -23.26
C ILE A 668 -0.97 7.61 -22.79
N LYS A 669 -2.17 8.15 -22.53
CA LYS A 669 -2.37 9.54 -22.08
C LYS A 669 -2.03 9.75 -20.59
N VAL A 670 -1.97 8.69 -19.78
CA VAL A 670 -1.67 8.75 -18.34
C VAL A 670 -0.20 8.41 -18.04
N TRP A 671 0.35 7.38 -18.69
CA TRP A 671 1.69 6.83 -18.41
C TRP A 671 2.86 7.82 -18.30
N PRO A 672 2.95 8.94 -19.07
CA PRO A 672 4.01 9.93 -18.86
C PRO A 672 3.96 10.58 -17.47
N GLY A 673 2.76 10.74 -16.88
CA GLY A 673 2.58 11.22 -15.51
C GLY A 673 2.98 10.20 -14.43
N GLU A 674 3.06 8.92 -14.79
CA GLU A 674 3.55 7.82 -13.94
C GLU A 674 5.05 7.54 -14.17
N SER A 675 5.75 8.47 -14.83
CA SER A 675 7.12 8.32 -15.36
C SER A 675 7.32 7.21 -16.42
N GLN A 676 6.28 6.48 -16.82
CA GLN A 676 6.29 5.38 -17.78
C GLN A 676 6.38 5.84 -19.25
N HIS A 677 7.23 6.84 -19.54
CA HIS A 677 7.38 7.49 -20.84
C HIS A 677 7.68 6.51 -21.99
N GLN A 678 8.57 5.54 -21.77
CA GLN A 678 8.90 4.52 -22.78
C GLN A 678 7.70 3.63 -23.14
N ARG A 679 6.81 3.35 -22.18
CA ARG A 679 5.58 2.58 -22.39
C ARG A 679 4.55 3.38 -23.21
N ALA A 680 4.46 4.69 -22.97
CA ALA A 680 3.63 5.59 -23.76
C ALA A 680 4.11 5.69 -25.22
N VAL A 681 5.42 5.79 -25.47
CA VAL A 681 6.00 5.79 -26.83
C VAL A 681 5.73 4.46 -27.54
N LEU A 682 5.99 3.31 -26.91
CA LEU A 682 5.67 2.00 -27.52
C LEU A 682 4.16 1.85 -27.79
N GLY A 683 3.30 2.42 -26.94
CA GLY A 683 1.86 2.49 -27.20
C GLY A 683 1.50 3.26 -28.47
N LEU A 684 2.20 4.35 -28.80
CA LEU A 684 2.04 5.04 -30.08
C LEU A 684 2.53 4.18 -31.26
N GLU A 685 3.61 3.42 -31.08
CA GLU A 685 4.11 2.49 -32.10
C GLU A 685 3.10 1.36 -32.34
N ILE A 686 2.44 0.86 -31.29
CA ILE A 686 1.35 -0.11 -31.38
C ILE A 686 0.15 0.46 -32.14
N LEU A 687 -0.34 1.67 -31.81
CA LEU A 687 -1.42 2.32 -32.56
C LEU A 687 -1.07 2.49 -34.06
N LYS A 688 0.18 2.88 -34.34
CA LYS A 688 0.73 3.00 -35.70
C LYS A 688 0.79 1.66 -36.44
N THR A 689 1.07 0.56 -35.75
CA THR A 689 1.13 -0.80 -36.30
C THR A 689 -0.24 -1.44 -36.49
N ILE A 690 -1.22 -1.12 -35.63
CA ILE A 690 -2.64 -1.49 -35.84
C ILE A 690 -3.15 -0.85 -37.14
N GLY A 691 -2.86 0.44 -37.35
CA GLY A 691 -3.02 1.11 -38.65
C GLY A 691 -4.45 1.34 -39.16
N SER A 692 -5.47 0.82 -38.48
CA SER A 692 -6.88 1.03 -38.76
C SER A 692 -7.30 2.49 -38.55
N ASP A 693 -8.40 2.91 -39.18
CA ASP A 693 -8.82 4.32 -39.11
C ASP A 693 -9.22 4.74 -37.68
N THR A 694 -9.73 3.82 -36.84
CA THR A 694 -9.91 4.05 -35.40
C THR A 694 -8.57 4.25 -34.68
N ALA A 695 -7.53 3.48 -35.00
CA ALA A 695 -6.21 3.65 -34.41
C ALA A 695 -5.55 4.97 -34.85
N LEU A 696 -5.72 5.36 -36.12
CA LEU A 696 -5.29 6.65 -36.64
C LEU A 696 -6.05 7.81 -35.99
N MET A 697 -7.36 7.67 -35.74
CA MET A 697 -8.17 8.67 -35.04
C MET A 697 -7.67 8.89 -33.61
N GLN A 698 -7.36 7.82 -32.89
CA GLN A 698 -6.78 7.94 -31.55
C GLN A 698 -5.37 8.56 -31.57
N LEU A 699 -4.53 8.17 -32.54
CA LEU A 699 -3.19 8.73 -32.73
C LEU A 699 -3.24 10.24 -33.05
N ASN A 700 -4.12 10.68 -33.95
CA ASN A 700 -4.39 12.10 -34.22
C ASN A 700 -4.93 12.81 -32.97
N GLY A 701 -5.87 12.18 -32.23
CA GLY A 701 -6.38 12.68 -30.97
C GLY A 701 -5.30 12.95 -29.91
N ILE A 702 -4.23 12.13 -29.87
CA ILE A 702 -3.04 12.36 -29.06
C ILE A 702 -2.19 13.50 -29.66
N ALA A 703 -1.87 13.42 -30.95
CA ALA A 703 -1.06 14.40 -31.69
C ALA A 703 -1.61 15.84 -31.61
N GLN A 704 -2.92 16.01 -31.35
CA GLN A 704 -3.54 17.32 -31.15
C GLN A 704 -3.71 17.69 -29.67
N LYS A 705 -4.27 16.82 -28.83
CA LYS A 705 -4.88 17.20 -27.53
C LYS A 705 -4.10 16.79 -26.27
N VAL A 706 -2.98 16.08 -26.36
CA VAL A 706 -2.20 15.67 -25.18
C VAL A 706 -1.36 16.81 -24.60
N LYS A 707 -1.34 16.90 -23.25
CA LYS A 707 -0.57 17.90 -22.47
C LYS A 707 0.95 17.67 -22.46
N PHE A 708 1.40 16.45 -22.71
CA PHE A 708 2.82 16.06 -22.66
C PHE A 708 3.51 16.32 -24.00
N LYS A 709 4.35 17.38 -24.07
CA LYS A 709 4.97 17.89 -25.30
C LYS A 709 5.65 16.79 -26.14
N GLY A 710 6.60 16.04 -25.58
CA GLY A 710 7.34 15.01 -26.34
C GLY A 710 6.47 13.86 -26.87
N LEU A 711 5.41 13.48 -26.14
CA LEU A 711 4.45 12.47 -26.61
C LEU A 711 3.58 13.01 -27.75
N LYS A 712 3.19 14.30 -27.67
CA LYS A 712 2.50 15.00 -28.74
C LYS A 712 3.37 15.10 -30.00
N GLU A 713 4.64 15.48 -29.86
CA GLU A 713 5.61 15.57 -30.96
C GLU A 713 5.83 14.21 -31.64
N MET A 714 6.05 13.14 -30.87
CA MET A 714 6.22 11.79 -31.42
C MET A 714 4.99 11.30 -32.19
N ALA A 715 3.77 11.56 -31.68
CA ALA A 715 2.53 11.23 -32.38
C ALA A 715 2.36 12.00 -33.70
N ASN A 716 2.83 13.26 -33.76
CA ASN A 716 2.84 14.05 -35.00
C ASN A 716 3.80 13.45 -36.04
N THR A 717 5.03 13.12 -35.64
CA THR A 717 6.01 12.43 -36.52
C THR A 717 5.48 11.09 -37.02
N PHE A 718 4.70 10.37 -36.20
CA PHE A 718 4.08 9.12 -36.62
C PHE A 718 2.97 9.35 -37.65
N MET A 719 2.06 10.30 -37.43
CA MET A 719 1.05 10.71 -38.43
C MET A 719 1.70 11.12 -39.76
N GLU A 720 2.79 11.89 -39.72
CA GLU A 720 3.55 12.28 -40.92
C GLU A 720 4.17 11.07 -41.64
N SER A 721 4.74 10.12 -40.88
CA SER A 721 5.29 8.87 -41.45
C SER A 721 4.22 7.98 -42.09
N ILE A 722 3.00 7.97 -41.55
CA ILE A 722 1.85 7.24 -42.10
C ILE A 722 1.30 7.95 -43.34
N ALA A 723 1.15 9.27 -43.30
CA ALA A 723 0.71 10.07 -44.44
C ALA A 723 1.66 9.88 -45.63
N LYS A 724 2.98 9.98 -45.40
CA LYS A 724 4.00 9.71 -46.42
C LYS A 724 3.93 8.29 -46.98
N LYS A 725 3.66 7.27 -46.15
CA LYS A 725 3.44 5.88 -46.61
C LYS A 725 2.14 5.70 -47.42
N LYS A 726 1.06 6.43 -47.08
CA LYS A 726 -0.22 6.43 -47.82
C LYS A 726 -0.23 7.39 -49.03
N GLY A 727 0.88 8.08 -49.33
CA GLY A 727 0.97 9.05 -50.44
C GLY A 727 0.22 10.38 -50.20
N LEU A 728 -0.14 10.69 -48.96
CA LEU A 728 -0.95 11.85 -48.57
C LEU A 728 -0.12 12.91 -47.86
N LYS A 729 -0.58 14.17 -47.88
CA LYS A 729 -0.13 15.17 -46.89
C LYS A 729 -0.72 14.85 -45.52
N LYS A 730 -0.05 15.32 -44.46
CA LYS A 730 -0.51 15.17 -43.06
C LYS A 730 -1.94 15.67 -42.86
N SER A 731 -2.28 16.86 -43.36
CA SER A 731 -3.64 17.42 -43.28
C SER A 731 -4.68 16.56 -44.02
N GLU A 732 -4.34 16.04 -45.20
CA GLU A 732 -5.20 15.18 -46.01
C GLU A 732 -5.42 13.79 -45.39
N LEU A 733 -4.55 13.38 -44.46
CA LEU A 733 -4.76 12.24 -43.57
C LEU A 733 -5.57 12.65 -42.34
N GLU A 734 -5.27 13.77 -41.69
CA GLU A 734 -6.00 14.27 -40.52
C GLU A 734 -7.49 14.51 -40.81
N ASP A 735 -7.83 15.06 -41.98
CA ASP A 735 -9.21 15.27 -42.45
C ASP A 735 -9.93 13.92 -42.73
N ARG A 736 -9.24 12.96 -43.36
CA ARG A 736 -9.79 11.60 -43.62
C ARG A 736 -9.97 10.75 -42.36
N VAL A 737 -9.24 11.07 -41.31
CA VAL A 737 -9.23 10.35 -40.02
C VAL A 737 -10.34 10.86 -39.08
N ILE A 738 -11.15 11.84 -39.52
CA ILE A 738 -12.41 12.23 -38.88
C ILE A 738 -13.50 11.24 -39.31
N PRO A 739 -14.20 10.55 -38.38
CA PRO A 739 -15.30 9.65 -38.75
C PRO A 739 -16.43 10.39 -39.47
N ASP A 740 -16.93 9.79 -40.54
CA ASP A 740 -18.09 10.25 -41.32
C ASP A 740 -19.39 10.41 -40.48
N CYS A 741 -19.44 9.77 -39.31
CA CYS A 741 -20.63 9.63 -38.47
C CYS A 741 -21.83 8.99 -39.21
N GLY A 742 -21.57 8.23 -40.28
CA GLY A 742 -22.55 7.70 -41.23
C GLY A 742 -23.18 8.75 -42.15
N LEU A 743 -22.41 9.77 -42.55
CA LEU A 743 -22.76 10.72 -43.62
C LEU A 743 -22.19 10.22 -44.96
N ASP A 744 -22.96 10.34 -46.04
CA ASP A 744 -22.51 10.08 -47.41
C ASP A 744 -21.58 11.19 -47.94
N GLU A 745 -21.03 11.00 -49.15
CA GLU A 745 -20.14 11.96 -49.83
C GLU A 745 -20.80 13.33 -50.09
N GLU A 746 -22.13 13.41 -50.06
CA GLU A 746 -22.88 14.67 -50.14
C GLU A 746 -23.13 15.33 -48.77
N GLY A 747 -22.66 14.71 -47.69
CA GLY A 747 -22.87 15.15 -46.31
C GLY A 747 -24.27 14.85 -45.77
N LYS A 748 -24.95 13.80 -46.25
CA LYS A 748 -26.29 13.38 -45.81
C LYS A 748 -26.24 12.07 -45.02
N LYS A 749 -27.07 11.93 -43.99
CA LYS A 749 -27.36 10.65 -43.32
C LYS A 749 -28.84 10.30 -43.51
N GLY A 750 -29.11 9.16 -44.13
CA GLY A 750 -30.45 8.59 -44.22
C GLY A 750 -30.80 7.81 -42.94
N ILE A 751 -31.77 8.30 -42.17
CA ILE A 751 -32.33 7.59 -41.02
C ILE A 751 -33.72 7.11 -41.39
N ARG A 752 -33.90 5.79 -41.49
CA ARG A 752 -35.22 5.16 -41.65
C ARG A 752 -35.83 4.97 -40.26
N PHE A 753 -36.99 5.59 -40.03
CA PHE A 753 -37.72 5.52 -38.76
C PHE A 753 -39.14 5.02 -39.03
N ARG A 754 -39.42 3.78 -38.60
CA ARG A 754 -40.66 3.05 -38.94
C ARG A 754 -40.86 3.04 -40.47
N SER A 755 -42.01 3.50 -40.96
CA SER A 755 -42.34 3.57 -42.40
C SER A 755 -41.82 4.83 -43.12
N SER A 756 -41.13 5.75 -42.44
CA SER A 756 -40.65 7.01 -43.03
C SER A 756 -39.12 7.06 -43.14
N GLN A 757 -38.60 7.73 -44.16
CA GLN A 757 -37.16 7.91 -44.38
C GLN A 757 -36.79 9.39 -44.31
N ILE A 758 -36.01 9.76 -43.29
CA ILE A 758 -35.59 11.13 -43.00
C ILE A 758 -34.13 11.29 -43.42
N SER A 759 -33.80 12.37 -44.14
CA SER A 759 -32.41 12.70 -44.48
C SER A 759 -31.93 13.94 -43.71
N ILE A 760 -30.82 13.77 -42.97
CA ILE A 760 -30.15 14.86 -42.25
C ILE A 760 -28.94 15.27 -43.09
N ARG A 761 -28.87 16.52 -43.55
CA ARG A 761 -27.73 17.02 -44.35
C ARG A 761 -26.96 18.11 -43.61
N THR A 762 -25.65 17.97 -43.52
CA THR A 762 -24.76 19.04 -43.01
C THR A 762 -24.61 20.15 -44.05
N ARG A 763 -24.45 21.40 -43.60
CA ARG A 763 -24.11 22.55 -44.46
C ARG A 763 -22.85 23.20 -43.94
N SER A 764 -21.87 23.41 -44.82
CA SER A 764 -20.60 24.06 -44.47
C SER A 764 -20.80 25.53 -44.08
N ARG A 765 -19.96 26.03 -43.15
CA ARG A 765 -20.09 27.39 -42.58
C ARG A 765 -20.03 28.51 -43.63
N SER A 766 -19.28 28.33 -44.72
CA SER A 766 -19.10 29.37 -45.75
C SER A 766 -20.41 29.83 -46.39
N GLN A 767 -21.38 28.94 -46.63
CA GLN A 767 -22.70 29.32 -47.14
C GLN A 767 -23.58 30.00 -46.08
N ALA A 768 -23.36 29.73 -44.79
CA ALA A 768 -24.13 30.33 -43.71
C ALA A 768 -23.77 31.82 -43.52
N ASP A 769 -22.48 32.16 -43.54
CA ASP A 769 -22.03 33.53 -43.33
C ASP A 769 -22.33 34.45 -44.53
N GLY A 770 -22.27 33.93 -45.75
CA GLY A 770 -22.74 34.65 -46.95
C GLY A 770 -24.23 35.02 -46.90
N LYS A 771 -25.08 34.13 -46.36
CA LYS A 771 -26.51 34.42 -46.14
C LYS A 771 -26.77 35.26 -44.88
N ARG A 772 -25.92 35.19 -43.84
CA ARG A 772 -26.00 36.11 -42.69
C ARG A 772 -25.67 37.55 -43.10
N ARG A 773 -24.57 37.81 -43.81
CA ARG A 773 -24.19 39.15 -44.27
C ARG A 773 -25.31 39.78 -45.12
N ARG A 774 -25.77 39.12 -46.19
CA ARG A 774 -26.90 39.63 -47.02
C ARG A 774 -28.16 39.94 -46.21
N ARG A 775 -28.53 39.12 -45.22
CA ARG A 775 -29.69 39.39 -44.33
C ARG A 775 -29.44 40.52 -43.32
N GLN A 776 -28.19 40.78 -42.95
CA GLN A 776 -27.82 41.83 -42.01
C GLN A 776 -27.73 43.19 -42.71
N ASP A 777 -27.27 43.23 -43.96
CA ASP A 777 -27.27 44.44 -44.79
C ASP A 777 -28.71 44.85 -45.18
N GLN A 778 -29.56 43.90 -45.59
CA GLN A 778 -30.99 44.16 -45.82
C GLN A 778 -31.76 44.64 -44.56
N ARG A 779 -31.31 44.24 -43.36
CA ARG A 779 -31.86 44.76 -42.09
C ARG A 779 -31.31 46.14 -41.74
N ARG A 780 -30.10 46.48 -42.15
CA ARG A 780 -29.53 47.82 -41.97
C ARG A 780 -30.19 48.86 -42.87
N SER A 781 -30.42 48.56 -44.16
CA SER A 781 -31.10 49.49 -45.07
C SER A 781 -32.54 49.80 -44.65
N SER A 782 -33.28 48.80 -44.15
CA SER A 782 -34.66 48.97 -43.69
C SER A 782 -34.78 49.69 -42.33
N GLN A 783 -33.75 49.67 -41.48
CA GLN A 783 -33.75 50.43 -40.23
C GLN A 783 -33.47 51.94 -40.43
N THR A 784 -32.66 52.33 -41.43
CA THR A 784 -32.40 53.75 -41.73
C THR A 784 -33.60 54.47 -42.36
N GLU A 785 -34.49 53.78 -43.07
CA GLU A 785 -35.77 54.37 -43.52
C GLU A 785 -36.76 54.55 -42.36
N PHE A 786 -36.88 53.55 -41.46
CA PHE A 786 -37.90 53.56 -40.42
C PHE A 786 -37.71 54.69 -39.39
N GLN A 787 -36.47 55.13 -39.15
CA GLN A 787 -36.20 56.27 -38.26
C GLN A 787 -36.48 57.65 -38.89
N ARG A 788 -36.64 57.76 -40.22
CA ARG A 788 -36.98 59.04 -40.88
C ARG A 788 -38.47 59.36 -40.93
N ARG A 789 -39.37 58.42 -40.55
CA ARG A 789 -40.84 58.59 -40.58
C ARG A 789 -41.53 58.76 -39.21
N ARG A 790 -40.80 59.10 -38.13
CA ARG A 790 -41.38 59.45 -36.81
C ARG A 790 -41.17 60.92 -36.42
N ARG A 791 -41.50 61.83 -37.33
CA ARG A 791 -42.00 63.19 -37.01
C ARG A 791 -43.44 63.29 -37.55
N PHE A 792 -44.30 64.09 -36.89
CA PHE A 792 -45.77 64.24 -37.11
C PHE A 792 -46.70 63.14 -36.55
N GLY A 793 -47.89 63.55 -36.03
CA GLY A 793 -48.99 62.70 -35.53
C GLY A 793 -48.83 62.12 -34.11
N LYS A 794 -49.19 62.74 -32.96
CA LYS A 794 -50.43 63.37 -32.40
C LYS A 794 -51.57 62.41 -31.92
N ARG A 795 -51.69 62.31 -30.58
CA ARG A 795 -52.90 62.26 -29.70
C ARG A 795 -53.73 60.96 -29.47
N PHE A 796 -54.38 60.96 -28.29
CA PHE A 796 -55.33 60.01 -27.63
C PHE A 796 -54.75 58.62 -27.28
N ARG A 797 -54.83 58.07 -26.04
CA ARG A 797 -55.84 57.94 -24.94
C ARG A 797 -56.82 56.76 -25.10
N GLY A 798 -56.76 55.81 -24.16
CA GLY A 798 -57.69 54.69 -23.93
C GLY A 798 -57.24 53.89 -22.68
N ARG A 799 -58.18 53.27 -21.96
CA ARG A 799 -57.99 52.48 -20.70
C ARG A 799 -58.97 51.30 -20.67
N MET A 800 -58.60 50.23 -19.97
CA MET A 800 -59.41 49.27 -19.14
C MET A 800 -58.70 47.89 -19.17
N GLU A 801 -58.21 47.41 -18.02
CA GLU A 801 -58.84 46.46 -17.06
C GLU A 801 -58.62 44.99 -17.49
N VAL A 802 -57.92 44.09 -16.77
CA VAL A 802 -57.90 43.70 -15.33
C VAL A 802 -58.96 42.66 -14.99
N ASP A 803 -58.54 41.45 -14.61
CA ASP A 803 -58.84 40.90 -13.27
C ASP A 803 -57.88 39.75 -12.87
N GLU A 804 -57.78 39.47 -11.56
CA GLU A 804 -57.03 38.36 -10.96
C GLU A 804 -57.98 37.28 -10.41
N LYS A 805 -57.48 36.04 -10.21
CA LYS A 805 -57.87 35.18 -9.07
C LYS A 805 -57.00 33.93 -8.88
N THR A 806 -56.35 33.85 -7.73
CA THR A 806 -56.21 32.61 -6.94
C THR A 806 -57.52 32.38 -6.14
N ASN A 807 -57.78 31.33 -5.37
CA ASN A 807 -57.02 30.33 -4.59
C ASN A 807 -57.93 29.05 -4.50
N PRO A 808 -57.74 28.02 -3.63
CA PRO A 808 -56.75 27.81 -2.57
C PRO A 808 -55.63 26.80 -2.91
#